data_AF-A0A7C5FSW0-F1
#
_entry.id   AF-A0A7C5FSW0-F1
#
_cell.length_a   1.000
_cell.length_b   1.000
_cell.length_c   1.000
_cell.angle_alpha   90.00
_cell.angle_beta   90.00
_cell.angle_gamma   90.00
#
_symmetry.space_group_name_H-M   'P 1'
#
loop_
_entity.id
_entity.type
_entity.pdbx_description
1 polymer ?
#
loop_
_entity_poly.entity_id
_entity_poly.type
_entity_poly.pdbx_seq_one_letter_code
_entity_poly.pdbx_strand_id
1 'polypeptide(L)'
;MTSTNTFTQSVAANKNFGTNVAVATDWTFYNLKFENTAGSPTITVNGSGTGDINVLNNLETKKSSGTWLTLDLETNDRNLDVDGDVTIITASTIQASSTADFFVGGNWTNGQMFTPNTGTVTFDATDSGNQINNGLGTFYNINFDGVNGDWTQVTWGLDVDGTFNITNGEFIHAENLDVNVAGDFTVADGTTFTKATGSGLVILDGDLVLTDNSTVKQDLGNIHIGTSPDTTYLGADLKANSVTINSGDVLYTDGFEMDIGQQGLTVIGTLNVTDADNNSDTKYESDTTQITTTGDVDIQSGSTFTDNDWDSTITFDGTGATTDNLTTNSISIANLTVNGAATLDVDLGSAIDVNGNLTITSGELDTVSGSDWDITVGDNWSNTDTFTAQNAMVTFDATDSGHTINPGSSSFYDLTFNGSGGVWSPLTNTVTVTNDLIMMAGTFNTSSGTANVTVNGDVECLTTCGTIDMATAGTNTFTQSVSSAKNFGTNLASAVDWVFYNLTFDSSSGTPTITINSTGTGEIDVTNNFSLTNNSTSLTLDNETNDRILDVANVSIGAGTTLQASSTAAFNVSGNWANNGDFTDGTGIVTLDGTAQQTVSGQLTGASDRFNNLTITNASAANPDVIFSAAADTAGTFLANTASTQLQFLAGGTYTFQNIDFDGQATGTRVFLRSSSTDTQWNINVAGTRSVSNTDVRDSNACGQPPDIDATDGTNFNSTNNDCWLFETLTFAISDNAIGFGDLSSSQATWATGDGAGSASAVAAHNLQVTTNARGGYIVTYNGSTLTSGSDTITVGDWDNDVNGTPGTEEFAISVATDGDATIAAGYAYAGTPDYELLENTTTTIASETGPTALETFSIYYIANIASITESGNYSTSITYIVTSTF
;
A
#
# COMPACT_ATOMS: atom_id res chain seq x y z
N MET A 1 48.04 71.36 21.45
CA MET A 1 48.28 71.54 22.90
C MET A 1 48.29 70.16 23.54
N THR A 2 49.47 69.61 23.85
CA THR A 2 49.65 68.17 24.17
C THR A 2 49.84 67.86 25.67
N SER A 3 49.73 68.87 26.54
CA SER A 3 49.65 68.67 28.00
C SER A 3 48.17 68.64 28.42
N THR A 4 47.89 68.17 29.65
CA THR A 4 46.56 67.94 30.26
C THR A 4 45.59 69.16 30.36
N ASN A 5 45.78 70.16 29.51
CA ASN A 5 45.06 71.43 29.48
C ASN A 5 43.77 71.30 28.67
N THR A 6 42.75 72.04 29.09
CA THR A 6 41.52 72.24 28.33
C THR A 6 41.59 73.54 27.54
N PHE A 7 41.40 73.45 26.23
CA PHE A 7 41.11 74.61 25.42
C PHE A 7 39.59 74.84 25.42
N THR A 8 39.16 76.01 25.89
CA THR A 8 37.75 76.40 25.91
C THR A 8 37.51 77.57 24.98
N GLN A 9 36.55 77.43 24.06
CA GLN A 9 36.01 78.56 23.30
C GLN A 9 34.64 78.95 23.85
N SER A 10 34.59 80.09 24.53
CA SER A 10 33.36 80.67 25.08
C SER A 10 32.82 81.75 24.15
N VAL A 11 31.55 81.65 23.72
CA VAL A 11 30.95 82.57 22.72
C VAL A 11 29.60 83.11 23.19
N ALA A 12 29.20 84.29 22.67
CA ALA A 12 27.91 84.93 22.95
C ALA A 12 27.09 85.26 21.67
N ALA A 13 27.66 84.94 20.51
CA ALA A 13 27.12 85.16 19.17
C ALA A 13 27.82 84.18 18.22
N ASN A 14 27.31 84.03 16.99
CA ASN A 14 27.90 83.09 16.02
C ASN A 14 29.40 83.38 15.78
N LYS A 15 30.20 82.31 15.74
CA LYS A 15 31.66 82.37 15.55
C LYS A 15 32.13 81.20 14.69
N ASN A 16 33.29 81.39 14.08
CA ASN A 16 33.99 80.29 13.43
C ASN A 16 35.06 79.73 14.38
N PHE A 17 35.25 78.42 14.36
CA PHE A 17 36.37 77.74 15.00
C PHE A 17 37.24 77.12 13.91
N GLY A 18 38.38 77.74 13.62
CA GLY A 18 39.25 77.31 12.53
C GLY A 18 40.18 78.42 12.02
N THR A 19 40.91 78.13 10.95
CA THR A 19 41.68 79.15 10.23
C THR A 19 40.78 79.91 9.24
N ASN A 20 41.30 80.95 8.58
CA ASN A 20 40.67 81.56 7.40
C ASN A 20 41.53 81.32 6.13
N VAL A 21 42.47 80.37 6.19
CA VAL A 21 43.45 80.10 5.13
C VAL A 21 43.36 78.62 4.75
N ALA A 22 43.29 78.32 3.46
CA ALA A 22 43.28 76.95 2.95
C ALA A 22 44.64 76.25 3.14
N VAL A 23 44.90 75.80 4.37
CA VAL A 23 46.06 74.99 4.73
C VAL A 23 45.62 73.66 5.34
N ALA A 24 46.31 72.58 4.95
CA ALA A 24 46.05 71.21 5.37
C ALA A 24 46.78 70.85 6.68
N THR A 25 46.80 71.74 7.66
CA THR A 25 47.48 71.50 8.94
C THR A 25 46.50 71.02 9.99
N ASP A 26 46.77 69.86 10.58
CA ASP A 26 45.96 69.28 11.65
C ASP A 26 46.02 70.11 12.93
N TRP A 27 44.91 70.10 13.66
CA TRP A 27 44.74 70.84 14.90
C TRP A 27 44.59 69.88 16.07
N THR A 28 45.66 69.70 16.85
CA THR A 28 45.64 68.79 18.00
C THR A 28 45.39 69.53 19.33
N PHE A 29 44.37 69.09 20.06
CA PHE A 29 44.02 69.52 21.42
C PHE A 29 44.11 68.33 22.38
N TYR A 30 44.35 68.57 23.67
CA TYR A 30 44.20 67.51 24.68
C TYR A 30 42.74 67.40 25.09
N ASN A 31 42.19 68.43 25.74
CA ASN A 31 40.74 68.57 25.91
C ASN A 31 40.22 69.75 25.08
N LEU A 32 39.08 69.58 24.40
CA LEU A 32 38.42 70.63 23.61
C LEU A 32 37.01 70.89 24.18
N LYS A 33 36.72 72.16 24.49
CA LYS A 33 35.45 72.55 25.08
C LYS A 33 34.84 73.76 24.37
N PHE A 34 33.56 73.67 24.06
CA PHE A 34 32.77 74.78 23.51
C PHE A 34 31.70 75.19 24.52
N GLU A 35 31.60 76.49 24.79
CA GLU A 35 30.58 76.97 25.72
C GLU A 35 29.86 78.26 25.28
N ASN A 36 28.55 78.29 25.53
CA ASN A 36 27.74 79.49 25.33
C ASN A 36 27.68 80.34 26.61
N THR A 37 27.97 81.63 26.48
CA THR A 37 27.93 82.65 27.54
C THR A 37 26.71 83.59 27.45
N ALA A 38 26.03 83.69 26.30
CA ALA A 38 24.76 84.41 26.10
C ALA A 38 24.15 84.15 24.69
N GLY A 39 22.83 84.32 24.52
CA GLY A 39 22.15 84.13 23.23
C GLY A 39 22.01 82.66 22.82
N SER A 40 21.78 82.38 21.53
CA SER A 40 21.82 81.02 20.95
C SER A 40 22.85 80.93 19.81
N PRO A 41 24.16 80.90 20.10
CA PRO A 41 25.19 80.97 19.07
C PRO A 41 25.45 79.64 18.37
N THR A 42 25.80 79.72 17.09
CA THR A 42 26.42 78.64 16.30
C THR A 42 27.93 78.85 16.25
N ILE A 43 28.69 77.81 16.60
CA ILE A 43 30.13 77.71 16.36
C ILE A 43 30.31 76.86 15.11
N THR A 44 30.54 77.50 13.96
CA THR A 44 30.80 76.79 12.71
C THR A 44 32.27 76.40 12.68
N VAL A 45 32.54 75.10 12.63
CA VAL A 45 33.88 74.59 12.41
C VAL A 45 34.26 74.88 10.94
N ASN A 46 35.43 75.53 10.78
CA ASN A 46 36.08 76.05 9.57
C ASN A 46 35.64 77.41 8.96
N GLY A 47 36.64 78.25 8.73
CA GLY A 47 36.80 78.97 7.47
C GLY A 47 37.86 78.25 6.62
N SER A 48 37.59 77.98 5.34
CA SER A 48 38.51 77.59 4.24
C SER A 48 39.66 76.56 4.41
N GLY A 49 40.00 75.99 5.57
CA GLY A 49 41.09 75.01 5.81
C GLY A 49 40.68 73.53 5.67
N THR A 50 41.66 72.62 5.48
CA THR A 50 41.41 71.20 5.09
C THR A 50 42.16 70.12 5.90
N GLY A 51 42.84 70.44 7.01
CA GLY A 51 43.45 69.40 7.88
C GLY A 51 42.43 68.82 8.88
N ASP A 52 42.82 67.93 9.80
CA ASP A 52 41.90 67.29 10.76
C ASP A 52 41.83 68.03 12.11
N ILE A 53 40.80 67.81 12.93
CA ILE A 53 40.77 68.24 14.34
C ILE A 53 40.92 66.99 15.20
N ASN A 54 42.01 66.93 15.98
CA ASN A 54 42.31 65.77 16.81
C ASN A 54 42.24 66.20 18.28
N VAL A 55 41.49 65.47 19.09
CA VAL A 55 41.28 65.72 20.51
C VAL A 55 41.74 64.49 21.29
N LEU A 56 42.95 64.54 21.85
CA LEU A 56 43.63 63.41 22.51
C LEU A 56 42.98 62.91 23.81
N ASN A 57 41.87 63.50 24.23
CA ASN A 57 41.10 63.18 25.43
C ASN A 57 39.65 63.61 25.16
N ASN A 58 39.08 64.58 25.87
CA ASN A 58 37.62 64.77 25.85
C ASN A 58 37.18 65.99 25.02
N LEU A 59 36.07 65.82 24.29
CA LEU A 59 35.29 66.88 23.66
C LEU A 59 34.00 67.15 24.47
N GLU A 60 33.78 68.40 24.87
CA GLU A 60 32.61 68.80 25.65
C GLU A 60 31.91 70.02 25.04
N THR A 61 30.60 69.93 24.80
CA THR A 61 29.74 71.11 24.55
C THR A 61 28.94 71.44 25.80
N LYS A 62 28.95 72.71 26.23
CA LYS A 62 28.34 73.14 27.49
C LYS A 62 27.63 74.50 27.40
N LYS A 63 26.58 74.69 28.20
CA LYS A 63 26.00 76.02 28.46
C LYS A 63 26.53 76.62 29.78
N SER A 64 26.87 77.92 29.78
CA SER A 64 27.29 78.66 31.00
C SER A 64 26.27 79.69 31.51
N SER A 65 25.49 80.39 30.66
CA SER A 65 24.25 81.12 31.03
C SER A 65 23.54 81.73 29.79
N GLY A 66 22.31 81.34 29.43
CA GLY A 66 21.62 81.80 28.18
C GLY A 66 21.00 80.64 27.37
N THR A 67 20.36 80.87 26.22
CA THR A 67 19.70 79.83 25.38
C THR A 67 20.72 78.89 24.67
N TRP A 68 20.30 78.09 23.67
CA TRP A 68 20.99 76.91 23.08
C TRP A 68 22.42 77.14 22.51
N LEU A 69 23.32 76.14 22.48
CA LEU A 69 24.60 76.17 21.73
C LEU A 69 24.57 75.18 20.57
N THR A 70 25.01 75.57 19.37
CA THR A 70 25.22 74.64 18.23
C THR A 70 26.70 74.59 17.87
N LEU A 71 27.31 73.41 17.90
CA LEU A 71 28.59 73.13 17.22
C LEU A 71 28.25 72.58 15.83
N ASP A 72 28.60 73.33 14.80
CA ASP A 72 28.28 73.02 13.39
C ASP A 72 29.52 72.48 12.69
N LEU A 73 29.55 71.17 12.44
CA LEU A 73 30.58 70.45 11.69
C LEU A 73 30.20 70.31 10.19
N GLU A 74 28.97 70.65 9.82
CA GLU A 74 28.39 70.45 8.49
C GLU A 74 28.86 71.49 7.48
N THR A 75 28.83 72.78 7.83
CA THR A 75 29.01 73.87 6.84
C THR A 75 30.32 73.78 6.03
N ASN A 76 31.32 73.02 6.51
CA ASN A 76 32.59 72.82 5.81
C ASN A 76 33.17 71.40 5.91
N ASP A 77 32.40 70.42 6.39
CA ASP A 77 32.75 68.99 6.42
C ASP A 77 34.23 68.68 6.76
N ARG A 78 34.63 68.89 8.02
CA ARG A 78 36.00 68.60 8.48
C ARG A 78 36.01 67.36 9.37
N ASN A 79 36.99 66.49 9.15
CA ASN A 79 37.20 65.32 10.00
C ASN A 79 37.47 65.75 11.45
N LEU A 80 36.79 65.08 12.38
CA LEU A 80 36.91 65.27 13.81
C LEU A 80 37.26 63.92 14.45
N ASP A 81 38.41 63.87 15.10
CA ASP A 81 38.92 62.70 15.79
C ASP A 81 39.02 63.01 17.29
N VAL A 82 38.36 62.21 18.13
CA VAL A 82 38.34 62.38 19.58
C VAL A 82 38.76 61.07 20.24
N ASP A 83 40.02 60.95 20.64
CA ASP A 83 40.59 59.75 21.30
C ASP A 83 39.91 59.39 22.65
N GLY A 84 39.11 60.29 23.24
CA GLY A 84 38.43 60.08 24.52
C GLY A 84 36.92 60.37 24.47
N ASP A 85 36.35 60.90 25.55
CA ASP A 85 34.89 61.02 25.66
C ASP A 85 34.32 62.19 24.83
N VAL A 86 33.20 61.95 24.14
CA VAL A 86 32.35 63.00 23.55
C VAL A 86 31.13 63.22 24.45
N THR A 87 30.99 64.43 24.97
CA THR A 87 29.87 64.80 25.86
C THR A 87 29.09 66.01 25.32
N ILE A 88 27.80 65.80 25.04
CA ILE A 88 26.83 66.85 24.71
C ILE A 88 26.01 67.18 25.97
N ILE A 89 26.26 68.32 26.60
CA ILE A 89 25.59 68.69 27.86
C ILE A 89 24.28 69.47 27.58
N THR A 90 23.42 69.56 28.60
CA THR A 90 22.13 70.26 28.61
C THR A 90 22.11 71.59 27.83
N ALA A 91 21.10 71.76 26.95
CA ALA A 91 20.92 72.86 25.99
C ALA A 91 22.07 73.11 25.00
N SER A 92 22.68 72.06 24.45
CA SER A 92 23.60 72.14 23.31
C SER A 92 23.33 71.05 22.27
N THR A 93 23.79 71.26 21.04
CA THR A 93 23.79 70.27 19.96
C THR A 93 25.14 70.23 19.25
N ILE A 94 25.53 69.04 18.81
CA ILE A 94 26.55 68.84 17.79
C ILE A 94 25.80 68.47 16.51
N GLN A 95 26.01 69.26 15.46
CA GLN A 95 25.58 68.94 14.11
C GLN A 95 26.78 68.34 13.39
N ALA A 96 26.73 67.04 13.11
CA ALA A 96 27.79 66.30 12.42
C ALA A 96 27.89 66.69 10.94
N SER A 97 28.97 66.30 10.30
CA SER A 97 29.17 66.47 8.86
C SER A 97 28.40 65.41 8.07
N SER A 98 27.97 65.73 6.86
CA SER A 98 27.37 64.79 5.91
C SER A 98 28.40 63.93 5.18
N THR A 99 29.68 64.32 5.17
CA THR A 99 30.73 63.68 4.34
C THR A 99 32.07 63.44 5.04
N ALA A 100 32.34 64.11 6.15
CA ALA A 100 33.58 63.98 6.91
C ALA A 100 33.44 63.00 8.07
N ASP A 101 34.56 62.38 8.43
CA ASP A 101 34.61 61.35 9.46
C ASP A 101 34.51 61.97 10.87
N PHE A 102 33.79 61.29 11.76
CA PHE A 102 33.74 61.61 13.19
C PHE A 102 34.15 60.38 14.03
N PHE A 103 35.38 60.37 14.53
CA PHE A 103 35.92 59.29 15.37
C PHE A 103 35.74 59.57 16.86
N VAL A 104 35.44 58.51 17.63
CA VAL A 104 35.19 58.53 19.07
C VAL A 104 35.88 57.33 19.74
N GLY A 105 37.01 57.61 20.39
CA GLY A 105 37.85 56.66 21.10
C GLY A 105 37.47 56.42 22.56
N GLY A 106 36.33 56.95 23.04
CA GLY A 106 35.85 56.78 24.42
C GLY A 106 34.32 56.73 24.52
N ASN A 107 33.77 57.26 25.62
CA ASN A 107 32.32 57.25 25.84
C ASN A 107 31.59 58.28 24.98
N TRP A 108 30.40 57.92 24.50
CA TRP A 108 29.43 58.86 23.93
C TRP A 108 28.35 59.18 24.95
N THR A 109 28.23 60.45 25.32
CA THR A 109 27.17 60.94 26.19
C THR A 109 26.39 62.07 25.54
N ASN A 110 25.24 61.74 24.94
CA ASN A 110 24.29 62.73 24.45
C ASN A 110 23.23 63.05 25.51
N GLY A 111 23.42 64.15 26.23
CA GLY A 111 22.45 64.63 27.20
C GLY A 111 21.26 65.40 26.60
N GLN A 112 21.25 65.72 25.30
CA GLN A 112 20.22 66.57 24.66
C GLN A 112 19.93 66.20 23.20
N MET A 113 20.68 66.74 22.25
CA MET A 113 20.41 66.66 20.82
C MET A 113 21.73 66.47 20.09
N PHE A 114 21.75 65.49 19.21
CA PHE A 114 22.74 65.29 18.19
C PHE A 114 22.01 65.40 16.84
N THR A 115 22.63 66.03 15.85
CA THR A 115 22.07 66.14 14.50
C THR A 115 23.03 65.44 13.55
N PRO A 116 22.76 64.18 13.15
CA PRO A 116 23.76 63.36 12.46
C PRO A 116 23.98 63.74 10.99
N ASN A 117 23.03 64.44 10.36
CA ASN A 117 22.97 64.62 8.91
C ASN A 117 23.08 63.26 8.18
N THR A 118 24.01 63.07 7.24
CA THR A 118 24.25 61.79 6.56
C THR A 118 25.62 61.16 6.86
N GLY A 119 26.35 61.68 7.85
CA GLY A 119 27.71 61.24 8.15
C GLY A 119 27.79 59.97 8.98
N THR A 120 29.02 59.47 9.13
CA THR A 120 29.34 58.30 9.93
C THR A 120 30.03 58.69 11.23
N VAL A 121 29.52 58.19 12.35
CA VAL A 121 30.25 58.19 13.62
C VAL A 121 30.95 56.84 13.77
N THR A 122 32.27 56.88 13.85
CA THR A 122 33.11 55.69 14.05
C THR A 122 33.58 55.63 15.48
N PHE A 123 33.24 54.55 16.17
CA PHE A 123 33.70 54.22 17.51
C PHE A 123 34.97 53.36 17.41
N ASP A 124 36.12 53.91 17.77
CA ASP A 124 37.45 53.33 17.47
C ASP A 124 38.35 53.12 18.70
N ALA A 125 37.76 53.19 19.90
CA ALA A 125 38.41 52.87 21.17
C ALA A 125 39.05 51.47 21.15
N THR A 126 40.19 51.31 21.81
CA THR A 126 40.87 50.00 21.91
C THR A 126 40.85 49.42 23.32
N ASP A 127 40.17 50.12 24.24
CA ASP A 127 39.94 49.74 25.62
C ASP A 127 38.49 49.32 25.88
N SER A 128 38.30 48.57 26.96
CA SER A 128 37.01 48.05 27.41
C SER A 128 36.32 48.98 28.39
N GLY A 129 35.00 48.88 28.49
CA GLY A 129 34.13 49.61 29.41
C GLY A 129 33.57 50.91 28.86
N ASN A 130 33.59 51.13 27.54
CA ASN A 130 33.02 52.33 26.94
C ASN A 130 31.49 52.22 26.88
N GLN A 131 30.83 53.37 26.87
CA GLN A 131 29.38 53.46 26.93
C GLN A 131 28.83 54.38 25.85
N ILE A 132 27.67 54.00 25.31
CA ILE A 132 26.88 54.83 24.40
C ILE A 132 25.57 55.19 25.09
N ASN A 133 25.46 56.45 25.48
CA ASN A 133 24.21 57.09 25.82
C ASN A 133 23.76 57.95 24.64
N ASN A 134 22.90 57.39 23.80
CA ASN A 134 22.39 58.05 22.58
C ASN A 134 21.50 59.27 22.88
N GLY A 135 20.94 59.36 24.10
CA GLY A 135 19.97 60.39 24.44
C GLY A 135 18.68 60.23 23.63
N LEU A 136 18.02 61.35 23.28
CA LEU A 136 16.83 61.37 22.41
C LEU A 136 17.17 61.59 20.93
N GLY A 137 18.46 61.50 20.55
CA GLY A 137 18.91 61.69 19.17
C GLY A 137 19.02 60.38 18.41
N THR A 138 19.32 60.48 17.12
CA THR A 138 19.67 59.35 16.25
C THR A 138 21.10 59.50 15.76
N PHE A 139 21.71 58.39 15.35
CA PHE A 139 22.85 58.40 14.45
C PHE A 139 22.36 58.17 13.02
N TYR A 140 23.11 58.64 12.02
CA TYR A 140 22.84 58.26 10.64
C TYR A 140 23.57 56.96 10.31
N ASN A 141 24.90 56.98 10.23
CA ASN A 141 25.69 55.75 10.18
C ASN A 141 26.51 55.59 11.46
N ILE A 142 26.60 54.36 11.96
CA ILE A 142 27.52 53.96 13.03
C ILE A 142 28.48 52.90 12.51
N ASN A 143 29.76 53.03 12.85
CA ASN A 143 30.75 51.98 12.67
C ASN A 143 31.53 51.72 13.97
N PHE A 144 31.55 50.49 14.47
CA PHE A 144 32.45 50.06 15.53
C PHE A 144 33.71 49.48 14.90
N ASP A 145 34.85 50.16 15.06
CA ASP A 145 36.12 49.83 14.41
C ASP A 145 37.31 49.72 15.40
N GLY A 146 37.00 49.63 16.69
CA GLY A 146 38.00 49.56 17.75
C GLY A 146 38.47 48.14 18.05
N VAL A 147 39.73 47.82 17.76
CA VAL A 147 40.28 46.49 18.11
C VAL A 147 40.34 46.30 19.62
N ASN A 148 39.63 45.30 20.15
CA ASN A 148 39.37 45.06 21.59
C ASN A 148 38.53 46.13 22.30
N GLY A 149 38.06 47.15 21.58
CA GLY A 149 37.10 48.10 22.12
C GLY A 149 35.76 47.43 22.37
N ASP A 150 35.10 47.80 23.46
CA ASP A 150 33.69 47.48 23.67
C ASP A 150 32.87 48.75 23.82
N TRP A 151 31.58 48.71 23.46
CA TRP A 151 30.63 49.77 23.73
C TRP A 151 29.31 49.21 24.24
N THR A 152 29.02 49.53 25.50
CA THR A 152 27.75 49.18 26.14
C THR A 152 26.73 50.28 25.92
N GLN A 153 25.59 49.92 25.34
CA GLN A 153 24.43 50.81 25.30
C GLN A 153 23.95 51.11 26.73
N VAL A 154 23.63 52.37 27.04
CA VAL A 154 23.14 52.76 28.37
C VAL A 154 22.05 53.83 28.30
N THR A 155 21.13 53.79 29.26
CA THR A 155 20.07 54.80 29.55
C THR A 155 18.95 54.95 28.52
N TRP A 156 19.25 55.00 27.22
CA TRP A 156 18.27 55.22 26.13
C TRP A 156 18.48 54.24 24.98
N GLY A 157 17.41 53.97 24.23
CA GLY A 157 17.44 53.19 23.00
C GLY A 157 18.42 53.78 21.98
N LEU A 158 19.11 52.91 21.25
CA LEU A 158 19.99 53.31 20.15
C LEU A 158 19.14 53.35 18.90
N ASP A 159 19.31 54.40 18.10
CA ASP A 159 18.51 54.63 16.90
C ASP A 159 19.45 55.06 15.77
N VAL A 160 19.43 54.31 14.66
CA VAL A 160 20.35 54.44 13.53
C VAL A 160 19.55 54.50 12.23
N ASP A 161 19.47 55.69 11.65
CA ASP A 161 18.69 55.98 10.42
C ASP A 161 19.33 55.39 9.14
N GLY A 162 20.58 54.94 9.22
CA GLY A 162 21.39 54.40 8.13
C GLY A 162 22.10 53.11 8.55
N THR A 163 23.38 52.96 8.21
CA THR A 163 24.09 51.69 8.42
C THR A 163 24.56 51.50 9.87
N PHE A 164 24.42 50.27 10.37
CA PHE A 164 24.99 49.82 11.63
C PHE A 164 26.06 48.75 11.34
N ASN A 165 27.34 49.08 11.57
CA ASN A 165 28.44 48.18 11.26
C ASN A 165 29.30 47.89 12.49
N ILE A 166 29.68 46.62 12.66
CA ILE A 166 30.77 46.21 13.54
C ILE A 166 31.89 45.66 12.67
N THR A 167 32.90 46.48 12.42
CA THR A 167 34.09 46.10 11.62
C THR A 167 35.23 45.60 12.51
N ASN A 168 35.33 46.08 13.75
CA ASN A 168 36.20 45.57 14.80
C ASN A 168 35.58 45.81 16.19
N GLY A 169 35.94 44.97 17.17
CA GLY A 169 35.52 45.15 18.56
C GLY A 169 34.18 44.49 18.91
N GLU A 170 33.55 44.99 19.97
CA GLU A 170 32.31 44.47 20.55
C GLU A 170 31.25 45.57 20.73
N PHE A 171 30.03 45.30 20.29
CA PHE A 171 28.85 46.06 20.73
C PHE A 171 28.07 45.24 21.77
N ILE A 172 27.72 45.88 22.88
CA ILE A 172 26.96 45.25 23.98
C ILE A 172 25.59 45.90 24.07
N HIS A 173 24.57 45.15 23.67
CA HIS A 173 23.16 45.52 23.72
C HIS A 173 22.65 45.47 25.16
N ALA A 174 22.05 46.56 25.63
CA ALA A 174 21.58 46.66 27.02
C ALA A 174 20.37 45.76 27.29
N GLU A 175 20.24 45.29 28.53
CA GLU A 175 19.24 44.28 28.89
C GLU A 175 17.80 44.63 28.47
N ASN A 176 17.38 45.89 28.58
CA ASN A 176 15.98 46.32 28.38
C ASN A 176 15.86 47.60 27.55
N LEU A 177 16.79 47.83 26.61
CA LEU A 177 16.74 48.96 25.69
C LEU A 177 16.73 48.43 24.26
N ASP A 178 16.00 49.10 23.38
CA ASP A 178 15.92 48.68 21.99
C ASP A 178 17.07 49.28 21.16
N VAL A 179 17.43 48.61 20.07
CA VAL A 179 18.33 49.06 19.03
C VAL A 179 17.52 49.12 17.74
N ASN A 180 17.28 50.30 17.21
CA ASN A 180 16.58 50.52 15.95
C ASN A 180 17.59 50.77 14.84
N VAL A 181 17.42 50.09 13.70
CA VAL A 181 18.30 50.20 12.54
C VAL A 181 17.45 50.23 11.26
N ALA A 182 17.56 51.32 10.51
CA ALA A 182 16.79 51.52 9.29
C ALA A 182 17.58 51.21 7.99
N GLY A 183 18.91 51.11 8.05
CA GLY A 183 19.78 50.71 6.94
C GLY A 183 20.56 49.43 7.21
N ASP A 184 21.46 49.04 6.31
CA ASP A 184 22.17 47.76 6.40
C ASP A 184 22.85 47.54 7.76
N PHE A 185 22.64 46.36 8.33
CA PHE A 185 23.25 45.92 9.58
C PHE A 185 24.28 44.84 9.25
N THR A 186 25.56 45.15 9.41
CA THR A 186 26.66 44.18 9.22
C THR A 186 27.45 43.90 10.50
N VAL A 187 27.62 42.61 10.81
CA VAL A 187 28.61 42.10 11.76
C VAL A 187 29.75 41.45 10.96
N ALA A 188 30.96 41.98 11.06
CA ALA A 188 32.11 41.44 10.34
C ALA A 188 32.69 40.20 11.04
N ASP A 189 33.38 39.34 10.28
CA ASP A 189 34.07 38.17 10.86
C ASP A 189 35.13 38.58 11.88
N GLY A 190 35.19 37.85 13.00
CA GLY A 190 36.09 38.15 14.11
C GLY A 190 35.65 39.28 15.05
N THR A 191 34.45 39.82 14.87
CA THR A 191 33.83 40.81 15.78
C THR A 191 32.81 40.16 16.73
N THR A 192 32.24 40.94 17.65
CA THR A 192 31.26 40.43 18.62
C THR A 192 30.05 41.35 18.75
N PHE A 193 28.86 40.77 18.66
CA PHE A 193 27.62 41.39 19.09
C PHE A 193 27.13 40.64 20.33
N THR A 194 27.09 41.31 21.48
CA THR A 194 26.57 40.74 22.73
C THR A 194 25.11 41.16 22.87
N LYS A 195 24.19 40.20 22.71
CA LYS A 195 22.75 40.41 22.83
C LYS A 195 22.28 40.93 24.19
N ALA A 196 21.10 41.54 24.19
CA ALA A 196 20.36 41.83 25.40
C ALA A 196 20.02 40.55 26.19
N THR A 197 20.11 40.64 27.51
CA THR A 197 19.73 39.56 28.45
C THR A 197 18.30 39.70 29.00
N GLY A 198 17.62 40.82 28.72
CA GLY A 198 16.26 41.13 29.16
C GLY A 198 15.30 41.33 27.99
N SER A 199 14.46 42.36 28.05
CA SER A 199 13.43 42.64 27.04
C SER A 199 13.89 43.49 25.85
N GLY A 200 15.17 43.84 25.74
CA GLY A 200 15.68 44.66 24.64
C GLY A 200 15.48 43.99 23.28
N LEU A 201 15.02 44.77 22.30
CA LEU A 201 14.79 44.33 20.93
C LEU A 201 15.85 44.89 19.97
N VAL A 202 16.17 44.13 18.93
CA VAL A 202 16.78 44.64 17.69
C VAL A 202 15.64 44.86 16.71
N ILE A 203 15.31 46.11 16.41
CA ILE A 203 14.21 46.50 15.53
C ILE A 203 14.80 46.94 14.19
N LEU A 204 14.45 46.22 13.12
CA LEU A 204 14.88 46.52 11.76
C LEU A 204 13.80 47.35 11.08
N ASP A 205 13.84 48.67 11.24
CA ASP A 205 12.75 49.62 10.92
C ASP A 205 12.93 50.36 9.59
N GLY A 206 13.56 49.69 8.61
CA GLY A 206 13.68 50.16 7.23
C GLY A 206 13.99 49.03 6.25
N ASP A 207 14.10 49.39 4.97
CA ASP A 207 14.49 48.45 3.91
C ASP A 207 16.01 48.22 3.96
N LEU A 208 16.43 47.03 4.39
CA LEU A 208 17.85 46.76 4.70
C LEU A 208 18.29 45.32 4.44
N VAL A 209 19.61 45.12 4.39
CA VAL A 209 20.25 43.81 4.44
C VAL A 209 20.86 43.56 5.82
N LEU A 210 20.49 42.45 6.46
CA LEU A 210 21.11 41.96 7.70
C LEU A 210 22.18 40.93 7.35
N THR A 211 23.44 41.21 7.67
CA THR A 211 24.56 40.32 7.35
C THR A 211 25.42 40.03 8.57
N ASP A 212 25.45 38.78 9.01
CA ASP A 212 26.45 38.29 9.96
C ASP A 212 27.50 37.43 9.24
N ASN A 213 28.66 38.04 8.98
CA ASN A 213 29.78 37.37 8.31
C ASN A 213 30.64 36.54 9.29
N SER A 214 30.28 36.47 10.57
CA SER A 214 31.05 35.70 11.52
C SER A 214 31.01 34.20 11.21
N THR A 215 32.18 33.56 11.31
CA THR A 215 32.32 32.11 11.07
C THR A 215 31.38 31.28 11.97
N VAL A 216 31.11 31.77 13.19
CA VAL A 216 30.07 31.27 14.08
C VAL A 216 29.14 32.43 14.35
N LYS A 217 27.91 32.32 13.86
CA LYS A 217 26.92 33.39 13.94
C LYS A 217 26.74 33.89 15.36
N GLN A 218 26.75 35.21 15.51
CA GLN A 218 26.44 35.90 16.73
C GLN A 218 24.93 35.80 16.97
N ASP A 219 24.53 35.48 18.19
CA ASP A 219 23.13 35.55 18.59
C ASP A 219 22.77 37.02 18.76
N LEU A 220 21.96 37.56 17.85
CA LEU A 220 21.55 38.96 17.83
C LEU A 220 20.41 39.28 18.83
N GLY A 221 19.98 38.29 19.62
CA GLY A 221 18.91 38.48 20.61
C GLY A 221 17.52 38.46 19.99
N ASN A 222 16.63 39.30 20.50
CA ASN A 222 15.23 39.30 20.07
C ASN A 222 15.06 40.26 18.89
N ILE A 223 14.86 39.72 17.68
CA ILE A 223 14.72 40.51 16.45
C ILE A 223 13.24 40.79 16.17
N HIS A 224 12.94 42.04 15.85
CA HIS A 224 11.67 42.50 15.28
C HIS A 224 11.91 43.05 13.88
N ILE A 225 11.25 42.45 12.90
CA ILE A 225 11.26 42.94 11.51
C ILE A 225 10.17 43.99 11.36
N GLY A 226 10.62 45.23 11.12
CA GLY A 226 9.81 46.36 10.68
C GLY A 226 8.95 47.04 11.74
N THR A 227 8.58 48.29 11.44
CA THR A 227 7.48 49.04 12.07
C THR A 227 6.32 49.31 11.08
N SER A 228 6.42 48.74 9.88
CA SER A 228 5.49 48.63 8.76
C SER A 228 5.30 49.83 7.81
N PRO A 229 5.38 49.61 6.47
CA PRO A 229 5.90 48.41 5.78
C PRO A 229 7.41 48.52 5.53
N ASP A 230 8.20 47.57 6.06
CA ASP A 230 9.65 47.48 5.89
C ASP A 230 10.05 46.08 5.37
N THR A 231 11.17 46.00 4.64
CA THR A 231 11.70 44.76 4.06
C THR A 231 13.10 44.46 4.55
N THR A 232 13.31 43.28 5.15
CA THR A 232 14.64 42.77 5.51
C THR A 232 15.04 41.62 4.60
N TYR A 233 16.27 41.66 4.11
CA TYR A 233 16.93 40.57 3.39
C TYR A 233 18.06 40.01 4.24
N LEU A 234 18.17 38.69 4.34
CA LEU A 234 19.36 38.07 4.92
C LEU A 234 20.50 38.08 3.89
N GLY A 235 21.67 38.59 4.29
CA GLY A 235 22.89 38.53 3.48
C GLY A 235 23.86 37.42 3.92
N ALA A 236 23.49 36.68 4.97
CA ALA A 236 24.15 35.52 5.53
C ALA A 236 23.15 34.83 6.51
N ASP A 237 23.39 33.58 6.87
CA ASP A 237 22.63 32.84 7.88
C ASP A 237 22.62 33.55 9.24
N LEU A 238 21.49 33.42 9.93
CA LEU A 238 21.06 34.20 11.07
C LEU A 238 21.02 33.35 12.34
N LYS A 239 21.54 33.90 13.45
CA LYS A 239 21.29 33.38 14.79
C LYS A 239 20.60 34.44 15.65
N ALA A 240 19.48 34.08 16.26
CA ALA A 240 18.69 34.98 17.09
C ALA A 240 18.05 34.22 18.25
N ASN A 241 17.65 34.92 19.30
CA ASN A 241 16.87 34.34 20.38
C ASN A 241 15.37 34.26 20.06
N SER A 242 14.87 35.20 19.24
CA SER A 242 13.55 35.18 18.63
C SER A 242 13.55 35.98 17.34
N VAL A 243 12.59 35.70 16.47
CA VAL A 243 12.28 36.52 15.29
C VAL A 243 10.78 36.76 15.25
N THR A 244 10.38 38.03 15.24
CA THR A 244 8.98 38.43 15.01
C THR A 244 8.89 39.26 13.73
N ILE A 245 8.05 38.84 12.80
CA ILE A 245 7.77 39.59 11.57
C ILE A 245 6.42 40.29 11.73
N ASN A 246 6.44 41.61 11.84
CA ASN A 246 5.23 42.39 12.09
C ASN A 246 4.29 42.44 10.88
N SER A 247 3.03 42.79 11.13
CA SER A 247 2.01 42.90 10.09
C SER A 247 2.39 43.98 9.07
N GLY A 248 2.56 43.58 7.81
CA GLY A 248 2.92 44.49 6.71
C GLY A 248 4.40 44.46 6.36
N ASP A 249 5.22 43.79 7.18
CA ASP A 249 6.66 43.65 7.01
C ASP A 249 7.02 42.33 6.32
N VAL A 250 8.22 42.29 5.73
CA VAL A 250 8.70 41.15 4.97
C VAL A 250 10.12 40.76 5.39
N LEU A 251 10.34 39.48 5.66
CA LEU A 251 11.67 38.88 5.78
C LEU A 251 11.90 37.92 4.60
N TYR A 252 12.97 38.14 3.85
CA TYR A 252 13.49 37.21 2.86
C TYR A 252 14.72 36.50 3.44
N THR A 253 14.70 35.16 3.43
CA THR A 253 15.89 34.39 3.82
C THR A 253 16.91 34.30 2.70
N ASP A 254 16.50 34.45 1.44
CA ASP A 254 17.37 34.32 0.26
C ASP A 254 18.19 33.01 0.28
N GLY A 255 17.60 31.91 0.77
CA GLY A 255 18.24 30.61 0.95
C GLY A 255 18.98 30.41 2.29
N PHE A 256 19.37 31.49 2.96
CA PHE A 256 20.16 31.42 4.20
C PHE A 256 19.37 30.81 5.38
N GLU A 257 20.07 30.08 6.25
CA GLU A 257 19.47 29.47 7.44
C GLU A 257 19.16 30.44 8.58
N MET A 258 18.21 30.03 9.43
CA MET A 258 17.83 30.71 10.67
C MET A 258 17.94 29.75 11.85
N ASP A 259 18.77 30.08 12.85
CA ASP A 259 18.90 29.40 14.15
C ASP A 259 18.24 30.27 15.24
N ILE A 260 17.09 29.82 15.75
CA ILE A 260 16.21 30.59 16.62
C ILE A 260 16.16 29.97 18.02
N GLY A 261 16.38 30.81 19.02
CA GLY A 261 16.33 30.43 20.43
C GLY A 261 14.92 30.15 20.97
N GLN A 262 14.86 29.96 22.28
CA GLN A 262 13.65 29.51 23.01
C GLN A 262 12.46 30.48 22.96
N GLN A 263 12.66 31.72 22.52
CA GLN A 263 11.55 32.67 22.35
C GLN A 263 10.88 32.54 20.97
N GLY A 264 11.42 31.71 20.07
CA GLY A 264 10.70 31.21 18.91
C GLY A 264 10.56 32.17 17.73
N LEU A 265 9.84 31.71 16.72
CA LEU A 265 9.49 32.41 15.49
C LEU A 265 8.03 32.82 15.53
N THR A 266 7.74 34.09 15.28
CA THR A 266 6.36 34.59 15.10
C THR A 266 6.24 35.30 13.76
N VAL A 267 5.35 34.83 12.89
CA VAL A 267 5.09 35.41 11.57
C VAL A 267 3.70 36.01 11.53
N ILE A 268 3.62 37.35 11.53
CA ILE A 268 2.39 38.13 11.35
C ILE A 268 2.35 38.73 9.94
N GLY A 269 3.51 39.17 9.43
CA GLY A 269 3.70 39.68 8.06
C GLY A 269 4.00 38.58 7.05
N THR A 270 5.08 38.76 6.28
CA THR A 270 5.52 37.83 5.25
C THR A 270 6.88 37.24 5.59
N LEU A 271 6.98 35.92 5.60
CA LEU A 271 8.25 35.18 5.57
C LEU A 271 8.39 34.52 4.20
N ASN A 272 9.47 34.83 3.49
CA ASN A 272 9.81 34.17 2.24
C ASN A 272 11.10 33.37 2.42
N VAL A 273 11.00 32.05 2.26
CA VAL A 273 12.08 31.08 2.49
C VAL A 273 12.71 30.54 1.21
N THR A 274 12.36 31.11 0.05
CA THR A 274 12.85 30.65 -1.25
C THR A 274 14.32 31.00 -1.48
N ASP A 275 15.04 30.08 -2.10
CA ASP A 275 16.36 30.26 -2.73
C ASP A 275 16.22 31.13 -3.99
N ALA A 276 16.16 32.45 -3.78
CA ALA A 276 16.18 33.40 -4.87
C ALA A 276 16.87 34.70 -4.46
N ASP A 277 17.52 35.33 -5.42
CA ASP A 277 17.98 36.72 -5.30
C ASP A 277 16.77 37.66 -5.31
N ASN A 278 16.23 38.00 -4.14
CA ASN A 278 15.02 38.83 -4.02
C ASN A 278 15.31 40.34 -4.01
N ASN A 279 16.57 40.77 -3.85
CA ASN A 279 16.96 42.19 -3.82
C ASN A 279 17.90 42.61 -4.99
N SER A 280 18.24 41.70 -5.91
CA SER A 280 19.18 41.92 -7.02
C SER A 280 20.61 42.24 -6.60
N ASP A 281 21.05 41.79 -5.42
CA ASP A 281 22.41 41.97 -4.92
C ASP A 281 23.34 40.76 -5.17
N THR A 282 22.80 39.68 -5.74
CA THR A 282 23.47 38.40 -6.03
C THR A 282 23.94 37.59 -4.82
N LYS A 283 23.48 37.92 -3.61
CA LYS A 283 23.71 37.14 -2.39
C LYS A 283 22.47 36.32 -2.09
N TYR A 284 22.58 35.03 -2.35
CA TYR A 284 21.59 34.03 -2.00
C TYR A 284 22.28 32.67 -1.97
N GLU A 285 21.70 31.69 -1.28
CA GLU A 285 22.18 30.32 -1.21
C GLU A 285 21.26 29.37 -1.94
N SER A 286 21.85 28.37 -2.62
CA SER A 286 21.12 27.45 -3.49
C SER A 286 20.96 26.03 -2.97
N ASP A 287 20.86 25.92 -1.65
CA ASP A 287 20.56 24.72 -0.92
C ASP A 287 19.27 24.91 -0.11
N THR A 288 18.95 23.90 0.69
CA THR A 288 17.73 23.88 1.48
C THR A 288 17.77 24.93 2.59
N THR A 289 16.82 25.88 2.56
CA THR A 289 16.62 26.82 3.67
C THR A 289 16.21 26.08 4.95
N GLN A 290 17.04 26.12 5.99
CA GLN A 290 16.72 25.54 7.30
C GLN A 290 16.30 26.62 8.30
N ILE A 291 15.13 26.42 8.92
CA ILE A 291 14.68 27.18 10.09
C ILE A 291 14.75 26.23 11.29
N THR A 292 15.78 26.38 12.11
CA THR A 292 15.96 25.60 13.34
C THR A 292 15.49 26.41 14.53
N THR A 293 14.75 25.81 15.44
CA THR A 293 14.21 26.47 16.62
C THR A 293 14.26 25.60 17.87
N THR A 294 14.57 26.23 19.01
CA THR A 294 14.45 25.65 20.35
C THR A 294 13.21 26.12 21.11
N GLY A 295 12.26 26.75 20.41
CA GLY A 295 10.99 27.23 20.96
C GLY A 295 9.89 27.29 19.89
N ASP A 296 8.78 27.94 20.24
CA ASP A 296 7.55 27.98 19.44
C ASP A 296 7.73 28.50 18.00
N VAL A 297 6.92 27.99 17.08
CA VAL A 297 6.70 28.53 15.74
C VAL A 297 5.22 28.90 15.60
N ASP A 298 4.94 30.20 15.51
CA ASP A 298 3.60 30.75 15.32
C ASP A 298 3.50 31.50 13.99
N ILE A 299 3.04 30.81 12.94
CA ILE A 299 2.68 31.41 11.66
C ILE A 299 1.19 31.75 11.72
N GLN A 300 0.89 33.04 11.96
CA GLN A 300 -0.46 33.48 12.30
C GLN A 300 -1.42 33.44 11.12
N SER A 301 -2.72 33.31 11.42
CA SER A 301 -3.77 33.40 10.41
C SER A 301 -3.68 34.73 9.64
N GLY A 302 -3.54 34.67 8.33
CA GLY A 302 -3.45 35.86 7.48
C GLY A 302 -2.02 36.35 7.22
N SER A 303 -1.01 35.73 7.84
CA SER A 303 0.38 35.89 7.41
C SER A 303 0.60 35.27 6.03
N THR A 304 1.75 35.58 5.42
CA THR A 304 2.19 34.95 4.16
C THR A 304 3.47 34.19 4.40
N PHE A 305 3.46 32.88 4.18
CA PHE A 305 4.65 32.05 4.10
C PHE A 305 4.86 31.68 2.63
N THR A 306 6.01 32.05 2.07
CA THR A 306 6.33 31.78 0.66
C THR A 306 7.46 30.78 0.58
N ASP A 307 7.17 29.64 -0.03
CA ASP A 307 8.10 28.54 -0.29
C ASP A 307 7.68 27.93 -1.64
N ASN A 308 8.21 28.45 -2.75
CA ASN A 308 7.76 28.06 -4.09
C ASN A 308 8.63 26.98 -4.75
N ASP A 309 9.78 26.74 -4.15
CA ASP A 309 10.80 25.72 -4.40
C ASP A 309 10.56 24.44 -3.60
N TRP A 310 9.79 24.52 -2.50
CA TRP A 310 9.35 23.40 -1.66
C TRP A 310 10.49 22.61 -1.02
N ASP A 311 11.59 23.28 -0.70
CA ASP A 311 12.76 22.63 -0.11
C ASP A 311 13.00 23.01 1.35
N SER A 312 12.36 24.06 1.87
CA SER A 312 12.61 24.53 3.24
C SER A 312 12.30 23.48 4.29
N THR A 313 12.99 23.55 5.44
CA THR A 313 12.76 22.65 6.57
C THR A 313 12.64 23.43 7.87
N ILE A 314 11.50 23.27 8.57
CA ILE A 314 11.36 23.71 9.96
C ILE A 314 11.81 22.56 10.87
N THR A 315 12.80 22.82 11.72
CA THR A 315 13.38 21.85 12.65
C THR A 315 13.22 22.31 14.09
N PHE A 316 12.55 21.51 14.92
CA PHE A 316 12.57 21.68 16.37
C PHE A 316 13.74 20.88 16.98
N ASP A 317 14.70 21.56 17.61
CA ASP A 317 15.93 20.97 18.15
C ASP A 317 16.13 21.24 19.66
N GLY A 318 15.05 21.64 20.35
CA GLY A 318 15.03 21.93 21.78
C GLY A 318 15.79 20.89 22.62
N THR A 319 16.80 21.34 23.36
CA THR A 319 17.72 20.46 24.12
C THR A 319 17.28 20.19 25.57
N GLY A 320 16.14 20.75 25.99
CA GLY A 320 15.57 20.63 27.33
C GLY A 320 14.21 19.92 27.35
N ALA A 321 13.63 19.76 28.53
CA ALA A 321 12.21 19.39 28.66
C ALA A 321 11.37 20.67 28.47
N THR A 322 11.19 21.05 27.21
CA THR A 322 10.32 22.15 26.78
C THR A 322 9.11 21.58 26.06
N THR A 323 8.00 22.32 26.15
CA THR A 323 6.82 22.10 25.31
C THR A 323 6.81 23.27 24.35
N ASP A 324 7.06 22.99 23.08
CA ASP A 324 7.14 23.98 22.02
C ASP A 324 5.88 23.85 21.16
N ASN A 325 5.27 24.97 20.77
CA ASN A 325 4.06 24.96 19.95
C ASN A 325 4.39 25.13 18.46
N LEU A 326 3.78 24.32 17.60
CA LEU A 326 3.75 24.53 16.15
C LEU A 326 2.36 24.97 15.70
N THR A 327 2.22 26.22 15.28
CA THR A 327 0.99 26.77 14.71
C THR A 327 1.24 27.25 13.29
N THR A 328 0.55 26.68 12.30
CA THR A 328 0.62 27.13 10.90
C THR A 328 -0.68 27.70 10.36
N ASN A 329 -1.80 27.55 11.08
CA ASN A 329 -3.12 28.00 10.65
C ASN A 329 -3.49 27.52 9.23
N SER A 330 -3.16 26.26 8.91
CA SER A 330 -3.36 25.64 7.59
C SER A 330 -2.55 26.25 6.44
N ILE A 331 -1.53 27.04 6.73
CA ILE A 331 -0.50 27.40 5.74
C ILE A 331 0.42 26.20 5.56
N SER A 332 0.63 25.79 4.31
CA SER A 332 1.50 24.66 3.96
C SER A 332 2.97 25.03 4.17
N ILE A 333 3.73 24.09 4.72
CA ILE A 333 5.19 24.15 4.84
C ILE A 333 5.81 23.02 4.00
N ALA A 334 7.06 23.15 3.58
CA ALA A 334 7.72 22.09 2.81
C ALA A 334 8.04 20.87 3.70
N ASN A 335 8.99 20.97 4.62
CA ASN A 335 9.38 19.84 5.47
C ASN A 335 9.29 20.19 6.96
N LEU A 336 8.97 19.19 7.77
CA LEU A 336 8.97 19.28 9.24
C LEU A 336 9.90 18.23 9.83
N THR A 337 10.77 18.66 10.74
CA THR A 337 11.64 17.78 11.52
C THR A 337 11.51 18.04 13.02
N VAL A 338 11.26 16.98 13.79
CA VAL A 338 11.40 16.98 15.26
C VAL A 338 12.67 16.20 15.61
N ASN A 339 13.67 16.89 16.15
CA ASN A 339 15.02 16.36 16.40
C ASN A 339 15.65 16.99 17.65
N GLY A 340 14.87 17.09 18.74
CA GLY A 340 15.34 17.66 20.01
C GLY A 340 15.89 16.61 20.98
N ALA A 341 15.86 16.94 22.26
CA ALA A 341 16.01 15.96 23.33
C ALA A 341 14.81 14.99 23.34
N ALA A 342 15.00 13.78 23.84
CA ALA A 342 13.90 12.80 24.02
C ALA A 342 12.78 13.25 25.00
N THR A 343 12.93 14.43 25.61
CA THR A 343 11.93 15.07 26.47
C THR A 343 11.32 16.33 25.85
N LEU A 344 11.71 16.68 24.63
CA LEU A 344 11.06 17.74 23.85
C LEU A 344 9.68 17.23 23.45
N ASP A 345 8.69 18.08 23.66
CA ASP A 345 7.31 17.88 23.26
C ASP A 345 6.93 19.00 22.28
N VAL A 346 6.56 18.64 21.05
CA VAL A 346 6.10 19.60 20.04
C VAL A 346 4.58 19.45 19.93
N ASP A 347 3.88 20.40 20.54
CA ASP A 347 2.42 20.48 20.55
C ASP A 347 1.91 21.19 19.29
N LEU A 348 0.97 20.58 18.59
CA LEU A 348 0.26 21.29 17.52
C LEU A 348 -0.69 22.36 18.09
N GLY A 349 -0.54 23.59 17.62
CA GLY A 349 -1.45 24.70 17.91
C GLY A 349 -2.57 24.89 16.88
N SER A 350 -2.47 24.20 15.74
CA SER A 350 -3.46 24.15 14.67
C SER A 350 -3.29 22.88 13.83
N ALA A 351 -4.24 22.56 12.95
CA ALA A 351 -3.98 21.61 11.88
C ALA A 351 -2.81 22.09 11.00
N ILE A 352 -1.95 21.15 10.59
CA ILE A 352 -0.76 21.43 9.78
C ILE A 352 -0.83 20.72 8.42
N ASP A 353 -0.16 21.29 7.44
CA ASP A 353 -0.03 20.76 6.08
C ASP A 353 1.46 20.79 5.69
N VAL A 354 2.05 19.60 5.53
CA VAL A 354 3.46 19.40 5.22
C VAL A 354 3.54 18.83 3.80
N ASN A 355 3.83 19.66 2.81
CA ASN A 355 3.84 19.22 1.40
C ASN A 355 4.97 18.24 1.07
N GLY A 356 6.03 18.23 1.88
CA GLY A 356 7.18 17.35 1.80
C GLY A 356 7.19 16.34 2.95
N ASN A 357 8.39 16.10 3.49
CA ASN A 357 8.63 15.04 4.46
C ASN A 357 8.28 15.49 5.88
N LEU A 358 7.63 14.58 6.64
CA LEU A 358 7.48 14.71 8.08
C LEU A 358 8.41 13.71 8.77
N THR A 359 9.36 14.23 9.55
CA THR A 359 10.41 13.45 10.21
C THR A 359 10.40 13.66 11.71
N ILE A 360 10.32 12.57 12.48
CA ILE A 360 10.49 12.57 13.93
C ILE A 360 11.66 11.65 14.24
N THR A 361 12.78 12.24 14.64
CA THR A 361 14.02 11.51 14.94
C THR A 361 14.30 11.40 16.43
N SER A 362 13.90 12.41 17.21
CA SER A 362 14.05 12.47 18.66
C SER A 362 13.08 13.50 19.24
N GLY A 363 12.34 13.12 20.29
CA GLY A 363 11.27 13.92 20.89
C GLY A 363 9.87 13.37 20.60
N GLU A 364 8.86 14.14 20.98
CA GLU A 364 7.44 13.86 20.78
C GLU A 364 6.79 14.89 19.84
N LEU A 365 5.94 14.43 18.93
CA LEU A 365 4.97 15.26 18.21
C LEU A 365 3.57 14.88 18.70
N ASP A 366 2.87 15.80 19.37
CA ASP A 366 1.51 15.59 19.93
C ASP A 366 0.48 16.46 19.18
N THR A 367 -0.61 15.83 18.74
CA THR A 367 -1.75 16.52 18.12
C THR A 367 -2.67 17.21 19.14
N VAL A 368 -2.31 17.15 20.42
CA VAL A 368 -2.94 17.78 21.60
C VAL A 368 -4.33 17.27 21.92
N SER A 369 -4.44 16.57 23.05
CA SER A 369 -5.70 15.99 23.54
C SER A 369 -6.85 17.02 23.60
N GLY A 370 -7.93 16.74 22.89
CA GLY A 370 -9.17 17.53 22.90
C GLY A 370 -9.23 18.62 21.83
N SER A 371 -8.09 18.96 21.23
CA SER A 371 -8.03 19.69 19.95
C SER A 371 -7.95 18.71 18.78
N ASP A 372 -7.15 17.64 18.93
CA ASP A 372 -6.99 16.54 17.99
C ASP A 372 -6.65 17.08 16.58
N TRP A 373 -5.62 17.92 16.48
CA TRP A 373 -5.28 18.64 15.25
C TRP A 373 -4.79 17.70 14.14
N ASP A 374 -5.45 17.77 12.99
CA ASP A 374 -5.13 16.96 11.82
C ASP A 374 -3.77 17.32 11.19
N ILE A 375 -3.15 16.33 10.56
CA ILE A 375 -1.88 16.46 9.84
C ILE A 375 -2.09 16.01 8.40
N THR A 376 -1.68 16.83 7.43
CA THR A 376 -1.57 16.42 6.01
C THR A 376 -0.10 16.31 5.62
N VAL A 377 0.27 15.25 4.89
CA VAL A 377 1.64 14.98 4.46
C VAL A 377 1.68 14.58 2.98
N GLY A 378 2.47 15.33 2.21
CA GLY A 378 2.67 15.19 0.77
C GLY A 378 3.89 14.35 0.36
N ASP A 379 4.77 13.95 1.29
CA ASP A 379 5.89 13.03 1.04
C ASP A 379 6.15 12.09 2.24
N ASN A 380 7.36 11.55 2.44
CA ASN A 380 7.57 10.45 3.39
C ASN A 380 7.22 10.82 4.84
N TRP A 381 6.59 9.86 5.52
CA TRP A 381 6.45 9.87 6.98
C TRP A 381 7.54 8.99 7.59
N SER A 382 8.43 9.59 8.37
CA SER A 382 9.50 8.86 9.07
C SER A 382 9.51 9.19 10.56
N ASN A 383 9.06 8.25 11.38
CA ASN A 383 9.11 8.34 12.83
C ASN A 383 10.00 7.25 13.43
N THR A 384 11.04 7.65 14.17
CA THR A 384 11.88 6.76 14.97
C THR A 384 11.78 7.02 16.48
N ASP A 385 10.90 7.95 16.89
CA ASP A 385 10.59 8.25 18.28
C ASP A 385 9.06 8.29 18.47
N THR A 386 8.51 9.33 19.09
CA THR A 386 7.14 9.34 19.59
C THR A 386 6.26 10.27 18.76
N PHE A 387 5.22 9.71 18.16
CA PHE A 387 4.05 10.43 17.67
C PHE A 387 2.85 10.08 18.53
N THR A 388 2.17 11.10 19.05
CA THR A 388 0.96 10.97 19.87
C THR A 388 -0.23 11.50 19.06
N ALA A 389 -0.94 10.57 18.44
CA ALA A 389 -2.02 10.87 17.49
C ALA A 389 -3.33 11.36 18.14
N GLN A 390 -3.51 11.15 19.45
CA GLN A 390 -4.78 11.40 20.15
C GLN A 390 -5.99 10.84 19.38
N ASN A 391 -6.91 11.70 18.92
CA ASN A 391 -7.97 11.32 17.97
C ASN A 391 -7.84 12.01 16.59
N ALA A 392 -6.65 12.53 16.24
CA ALA A 392 -6.43 13.28 15.01
C ALA A 392 -6.41 12.39 13.77
N MET A 393 -6.75 12.98 12.63
CA MET A 393 -6.59 12.36 11.32
C MET A 393 -5.23 12.70 10.72
N VAL A 394 -4.54 11.67 10.21
CA VAL A 394 -3.40 11.86 9.31
C VAL A 394 -3.86 11.62 7.87
N THR A 395 -3.59 12.56 6.98
CA THR A 395 -3.89 12.47 5.55
C THR A 395 -2.62 12.41 4.74
N PHE A 396 -2.46 11.36 3.95
CA PHE A 396 -1.43 11.22 2.94
C PHE A 396 -1.97 11.65 1.57
N ASP A 397 -1.48 12.77 1.02
CA ASP A 397 -2.08 13.44 -0.13
C ASP A 397 -1.14 13.64 -1.34
N ALA A 398 0.06 13.05 -1.30
CA ALA A 398 0.99 13.00 -2.42
C ALA A 398 0.34 12.59 -3.74
N THR A 399 0.75 13.19 -4.86
CA THR A 399 0.16 12.93 -6.18
C THR A 399 1.06 12.15 -7.13
N ASP A 400 2.25 11.76 -6.66
CA ASP A 400 3.25 10.96 -7.35
C ASP A 400 3.58 9.67 -6.59
N SER A 401 4.60 8.93 -7.03
CA SER A 401 4.87 7.58 -6.55
C SER A 401 6.20 7.49 -5.83
N GLY A 402 6.28 6.63 -4.81
CA GLY A 402 7.55 6.27 -4.16
C GLY A 402 7.60 6.62 -2.68
N HIS A 403 6.50 7.14 -2.12
CA HIS A 403 6.43 7.57 -0.74
C HIS A 403 6.36 6.39 0.23
N THR A 404 6.93 6.59 1.40
CA THR A 404 7.07 5.58 2.43
C THR A 404 6.47 6.03 3.75
N ILE A 405 5.91 5.06 4.47
CA ILE A 405 5.34 5.26 5.81
C ILE A 405 6.14 4.40 6.78
N ASN A 406 6.83 5.05 7.70
CA ASN A 406 7.53 4.40 8.79
C ASN A 406 7.08 5.01 10.13
N PRO A 407 6.06 4.46 10.79
CA PRO A 407 5.48 5.08 11.99
C PRO A 407 6.27 4.82 13.28
N GLY A 408 7.39 4.07 13.20
CA GLY A 408 8.14 3.67 14.38
C GLY A 408 7.33 2.74 15.27
N SER A 409 7.30 3.02 16.58
CA SER A 409 6.45 2.32 17.54
C SER A 409 5.08 2.98 17.75
N SER A 410 4.82 4.12 17.11
CA SER A 410 3.55 4.85 17.24
C SER A 410 2.46 4.27 16.35
N SER A 411 1.22 4.66 16.66
CA SER A 411 0.04 4.35 15.86
C SER A 411 -0.59 5.63 15.31
N PHE A 412 -1.27 5.52 14.18
CA PHE A 412 -2.23 6.52 13.73
C PHE A 412 -3.58 6.27 14.40
N TYR A 413 -4.35 7.33 14.65
CA TYR A 413 -5.74 7.18 15.08
C TYR A 413 -6.65 6.92 13.88
N ASP A 414 -6.89 7.96 13.08
CA ASP A 414 -7.51 7.87 11.75
C ASP A 414 -6.45 8.09 10.67
N LEU A 415 -6.54 7.33 9.58
CA LEU A 415 -5.61 7.42 8.47
C LEU A 415 -6.35 7.53 7.14
N THR A 416 -6.05 8.57 6.37
CA THR A 416 -6.66 8.83 5.06
C THR A 416 -5.61 8.89 3.95
N PHE A 417 -5.90 8.26 2.81
CA PHE A 417 -5.16 8.47 1.57
C PHE A 417 -6.01 9.28 0.59
N ASN A 418 -5.56 10.48 0.19
CA ASN A 418 -6.35 11.43 -0.60
C ASN A 418 -5.58 12.06 -1.79
N GLY A 419 -4.41 11.54 -2.12
CA GLY A 419 -3.60 12.03 -3.24
C GLY A 419 -3.82 11.25 -4.53
N SER A 420 -4.45 11.85 -5.55
CA SER A 420 -4.63 11.18 -6.85
C SER A 420 -3.29 10.99 -7.56
N GLY A 421 -2.91 9.74 -7.81
CA GLY A 421 -1.60 9.38 -8.37
C GLY A 421 -0.57 9.01 -7.31
N GLY A 422 -0.85 9.36 -6.05
CA GLY A 422 -0.11 8.98 -4.85
C GLY A 422 0.12 7.48 -4.75
N VAL A 423 1.35 7.06 -4.50
CA VAL A 423 1.68 5.66 -4.18
C VAL A 423 2.50 5.58 -2.90
N TRP A 424 1.92 4.92 -1.89
CA TRP A 424 2.47 4.83 -0.54
C TRP A 424 2.74 3.38 -0.13
N SER A 425 3.89 3.12 0.50
CA SER A 425 4.23 1.79 1.05
C SER A 425 4.58 1.83 2.54
N PRO A 426 4.10 0.87 3.35
CA PRO A 426 4.54 0.72 4.74
C PRO A 426 5.96 0.11 4.77
N LEU A 427 6.94 0.87 5.27
CA LEU A 427 8.37 0.60 5.03
C LEU A 427 8.93 -0.59 5.83
N THR A 428 9.10 -0.42 7.15
CA THR A 428 9.74 -1.44 8.02
C THR A 428 8.94 -1.76 9.28
N ASN A 429 8.31 -0.77 9.91
CA ASN A 429 7.47 -0.97 11.08
C ASN A 429 6.00 -1.11 10.69
N THR A 430 5.25 -1.93 11.45
CA THR A 430 3.82 -2.16 11.23
C THR A 430 3.06 -0.84 11.28
N VAL A 431 2.28 -0.55 10.24
CA VAL A 431 1.32 0.57 10.27
C VAL A 431 0.10 0.13 11.05
N THR A 432 -0.10 0.74 12.22
CA THR A 432 -1.26 0.49 13.08
C THR A 432 -2.18 1.70 13.05
N VAL A 433 -3.44 1.48 12.66
CA VAL A 433 -4.52 2.48 12.67
C VAL A 433 -5.52 2.05 13.75
N THR A 434 -5.64 2.83 14.82
CA THR A 434 -6.44 2.44 15.99
C THR A 434 -7.93 2.72 15.83
N ASN A 435 -8.32 3.54 14.87
CA ASN A 435 -9.69 3.73 14.41
C ASN A 435 -9.77 3.44 12.90
N ASP A 436 -10.15 4.39 12.04
CA ASP A 436 -10.60 4.09 10.69
C ASP A 436 -9.50 4.34 9.63
N LEU A 437 -9.41 3.46 8.63
CA LEU A 437 -8.57 3.63 7.43
C LEU A 437 -9.46 3.99 6.24
N ILE A 438 -9.23 5.17 5.66
CA ILE A 438 -10.05 5.74 4.60
C ILE A 438 -9.24 5.87 3.31
N MET A 439 -9.68 5.18 2.26
CA MET A 439 -9.08 5.25 0.93
C MET A 439 -9.88 6.18 0.02
N MET A 440 -9.59 7.48 0.01
CA MET A 440 -10.26 8.46 -0.86
C MET A 440 -9.64 8.54 -2.26
N ALA A 441 -8.32 8.42 -2.39
CA ALA A 441 -7.59 8.40 -3.65
C ALA A 441 -6.24 7.66 -3.50
N GLY A 442 -5.44 7.65 -4.57
CA GLY A 442 -4.11 7.06 -4.55
C GLY A 442 -4.09 5.53 -4.45
N THR A 443 -2.90 5.00 -4.21
CA THR A 443 -2.63 3.57 -4.06
C THR A 443 -1.84 3.35 -2.77
N PHE A 444 -2.35 2.48 -1.89
CA PHE A 444 -1.61 1.96 -0.74
C PHE A 444 -1.11 0.56 -1.06
N ASN A 445 0.21 0.38 -1.19
CA ASN A 445 0.81 -0.82 -1.75
C ASN A 445 2.03 -1.32 -0.96
N THR A 446 2.79 -2.25 -1.54
CA THR A 446 4.03 -2.80 -0.97
C THR A 446 5.23 -2.69 -1.92
N SER A 447 5.26 -1.70 -2.82
CA SER A 447 6.34 -1.59 -3.81
C SER A 447 7.68 -1.13 -3.22
N SER A 448 7.64 -0.29 -2.19
CA SER A 448 8.83 0.31 -1.55
C SER A 448 9.04 -0.20 -0.12
N GLY A 449 8.12 -1.02 0.40
CA GLY A 449 8.12 -1.48 1.79
C GLY A 449 7.18 -2.67 1.97
N THR A 450 7.45 -3.52 2.96
CA THR A 450 6.74 -4.79 3.16
C THR A 450 6.22 -4.95 4.58
N ALA A 451 6.07 -3.87 5.34
CA ALA A 451 5.57 -3.98 6.69
C ALA A 451 4.08 -4.34 6.73
N ASN A 452 3.67 -4.97 7.84
CA ASN A 452 2.27 -5.33 8.07
C ASN A 452 1.42 -4.08 8.27
N VAL A 453 0.11 -4.22 8.05
CA VAL A 453 -0.89 -3.20 8.33
C VAL A 453 -1.92 -3.78 9.28
N THR A 454 -2.28 -3.05 10.32
CA THR A 454 -3.34 -3.42 11.26
C THR A 454 -4.30 -2.25 11.44
N VAL A 455 -5.59 -2.48 11.21
CA VAL A 455 -6.66 -1.49 11.37
C VAL A 455 -7.68 -2.00 12.37
N ASN A 456 -8.03 -1.18 13.37
CA ASN A 456 -8.99 -1.57 14.42
C ASN A 456 -10.42 -1.05 14.18
N GLY A 457 -10.60 -0.18 13.19
CA GLY A 457 -11.87 0.38 12.77
C GLY A 457 -12.29 -0.02 11.35
N ASP A 458 -13.03 0.86 10.69
CA ASP A 458 -13.57 0.69 9.36
C ASP A 458 -12.44 0.79 8.32
N VAL A 459 -12.52 -0.02 7.26
CA VAL A 459 -11.61 0.08 6.11
C VAL A 459 -12.47 0.32 4.88
N GLU A 460 -12.59 1.57 4.48
CA GLU A 460 -13.58 1.98 3.48
C GLU A 460 -13.14 3.15 2.61
N CYS A 461 -14.03 3.57 1.71
CA CYS A 461 -13.92 4.84 1.00
C CYS A 461 -14.94 5.84 1.57
N LEU A 462 -14.93 7.09 1.09
CA LEU A 462 -15.98 8.06 1.41
C LEU A 462 -16.71 8.54 0.16
N THR A 463 -16.24 9.63 -0.47
CA THR A 463 -16.85 10.24 -1.66
C THR A 463 -16.18 9.84 -2.96
N THR A 464 -14.93 9.40 -2.86
CA THR A 464 -14.09 8.81 -3.92
C THR A 464 -13.39 7.58 -3.36
N CYS A 465 -12.83 6.72 -4.22
CA CYS A 465 -12.09 5.53 -3.80
C CYS A 465 -10.66 5.51 -4.33
N GLY A 466 -9.72 5.25 -3.43
CA GLY A 466 -8.36 4.79 -3.76
C GLY A 466 -8.27 3.26 -3.90
N THR A 467 -7.06 2.79 -4.16
CA THR A 467 -6.73 1.37 -4.36
C THR A 467 -5.87 0.85 -3.20
N ILE A 468 -6.16 -0.35 -2.70
CA ILE A 468 -5.21 -1.12 -1.89
C ILE A 468 -4.63 -2.21 -2.80
N ASP A 469 -3.31 -2.18 -3.01
CA ASP A 469 -2.59 -3.14 -3.87
C ASP A 469 -1.38 -3.71 -3.14
N MET A 470 -1.64 -4.65 -2.23
CA MET A 470 -0.61 -5.34 -1.45
C MET A 470 -0.31 -6.72 -2.04
N ALA A 471 -0.29 -6.85 -3.38
CA ALA A 471 -0.17 -8.13 -4.08
C ALA A 471 1.23 -8.78 -4.08
N THR A 472 2.27 -8.04 -3.68
CA THR A 472 3.66 -8.52 -3.80
C THR A 472 3.88 -9.80 -2.98
N ALA A 473 4.37 -10.86 -3.63
CA ALA A 473 4.52 -12.15 -2.97
C ALA A 473 5.54 -12.11 -1.81
N GLY A 474 5.14 -12.60 -0.64
CA GLY A 474 5.99 -12.80 0.52
C GLY A 474 6.21 -11.56 1.39
N THR A 475 5.43 -10.49 1.17
CA THR A 475 5.69 -9.19 1.79
C THR A 475 4.98 -9.01 3.12
N ASN A 476 3.65 -8.93 3.14
CA ASN A 476 2.93 -8.47 4.33
C ASN A 476 1.59 -9.18 4.58
N THR A 477 1.05 -8.92 5.77
CA THR A 477 -0.33 -9.22 6.16
C THR A 477 -1.07 -7.93 6.44
N PHE A 478 -2.20 -7.73 5.77
CA PHE A 478 -3.20 -6.75 6.14
C PHE A 478 -4.18 -7.38 7.13
N THR A 479 -4.32 -6.79 8.32
CA THR A 479 -5.19 -7.28 9.38
C THR A 479 -6.24 -6.23 9.73
N GLN A 480 -7.51 -6.59 9.70
CA GLN A 480 -8.56 -5.80 10.35
C GLN A 480 -8.95 -6.49 11.67
N SER A 481 -8.62 -5.87 12.80
CA SER A 481 -8.71 -6.45 14.15
C SER A 481 -9.65 -5.62 15.04
N VAL A 482 -10.92 -6.00 15.09
CA VAL A 482 -11.98 -5.11 15.60
C VAL A 482 -12.54 -5.56 16.96
N SER A 483 -13.03 -4.58 17.72
CA SER A 483 -13.69 -4.79 19.03
C SER A 483 -15.22 -4.64 18.96
N SER A 484 -15.72 -4.10 17.86
CA SER A 484 -17.12 -3.80 17.59
C SER A 484 -17.42 -4.04 16.11
N ALA A 485 -18.69 -3.93 15.71
CA ALA A 485 -19.07 -4.12 14.32
C ALA A 485 -18.48 -3.02 13.43
N LYS A 486 -17.91 -3.43 12.30
CA LYS A 486 -17.15 -2.57 11.37
C LYS A 486 -17.37 -3.00 9.91
N ASN A 487 -16.91 -2.18 8.98
CA ASN A 487 -17.05 -2.37 7.55
C ASN A 487 -15.69 -2.62 6.89
N PHE A 488 -15.70 -3.32 5.76
CA PHE A 488 -14.52 -3.55 4.93
C PHE A 488 -14.85 -3.47 3.44
N GLY A 489 -14.01 -2.79 2.67
CA GLY A 489 -14.11 -2.73 1.22
C GLY A 489 -14.71 -1.40 0.71
N THR A 490 -14.72 -1.24 -0.62
CA THR A 490 -15.25 -0.01 -1.23
C THR A 490 -16.78 0.09 -1.03
N ASN A 491 -17.24 1.24 -0.54
CA ASN A 491 -18.65 1.57 -0.26
C ASN A 491 -19.28 2.52 -1.30
N LEU A 492 -18.61 2.69 -2.43
CA LEU A 492 -19.07 3.43 -3.62
C LEU A 492 -19.10 2.49 -4.82
N ALA A 493 -20.01 2.74 -5.78
CA ALA A 493 -20.10 2.02 -7.06
C ALA A 493 -18.86 2.19 -7.95
N SER A 494 -17.78 1.57 -7.52
CA SER A 494 -16.44 1.63 -8.07
C SER A 494 -15.98 0.22 -8.39
N ALA A 495 -15.46 0.03 -9.60
CA ALA A 495 -14.85 -1.22 -10.08
C ALA A 495 -13.36 -1.31 -9.69
N VAL A 496 -12.96 -0.65 -8.60
CA VAL A 496 -11.61 -0.73 -8.07
C VAL A 496 -11.51 -2.00 -7.23
N ASP A 497 -10.61 -2.88 -7.63
CA ASP A 497 -10.27 -4.11 -6.91
C ASP A 497 -9.31 -3.76 -5.78
N TRP A 498 -9.47 -4.43 -4.64
CA TRP A 498 -8.51 -4.36 -3.55
C TRP A 498 -7.79 -5.70 -3.43
N VAL A 499 -6.47 -5.66 -3.60
CA VAL A 499 -5.63 -6.85 -3.70
C VAL A 499 -4.73 -6.97 -2.49
N PHE A 500 -4.63 -8.17 -1.94
CA PHE A 500 -3.84 -8.48 -0.75
C PHE A 500 -2.96 -9.71 -0.98
N TYR A 501 -1.78 -9.74 -0.37
CA TYR A 501 -0.99 -10.97 -0.26
C TYR A 501 -1.59 -11.87 0.83
N ASN A 502 -1.57 -11.42 2.08
CA ASN A 502 -2.38 -12.02 3.15
C ASN A 502 -3.42 -11.02 3.67
N LEU A 503 -4.65 -11.48 3.84
CA LEU A 503 -5.74 -10.73 4.46
C LEU A 503 -6.26 -11.50 5.68
N THR A 504 -6.25 -10.86 6.84
CA THR A 504 -6.76 -11.43 8.08
C THR A 504 -7.85 -10.56 8.68
N PHE A 505 -8.97 -11.18 9.05
CA PHE A 505 -10.00 -10.57 9.87
C PHE A 505 -9.93 -11.17 11.27
N ASP A 506 -9.89 -10.33 12.30
CA ASP A 506 -9.73 -10.75 13.69
C ASP A 506 -10.74 -10.04 14.62
N SER A 507 -11.18 -10.75 15.66
CA SER A 507 -11.81 -10.12 16.81
C SER A 507 -10.80 -9.93 17.94
N SER A 508 -10.53 -8.68 18.29
CA SER A 508 -9.70 -8.32 19.45
C SER A 508 -10.47 -8.33 20.77
N SER A 509 -11.79 -8.12 20.71
CA SER A 509 -12.70 -8.25 21.85
C SER A 509 -14.16 -8.41 21.40
N GLY A 510 -15.03 -8.89 22.31
CA GLY A 510 -16.47 -9.03 22.04
C GLY A 510 -16.82 -10.11 21.01
N THR A 511 -17.94 -9.88 20.31
CA THR A 511 -18.50 -10.73 19.23
C THR A 511 -18.82 -9.87 17.99
N PRO A 512 -17.83 -9.18 17.41
CA PRO A 512 -18.06 -8.25 16.31
C PRO A 512 -18.44 -8.95 14.99
N THR A 513 -19.17 -8.20 14.16
CA THR A 513 -19.38 -8.53 12.74
C THR A 513 -18.62 -7.53 11.89
N ILE A 514 -17.78 -8.02 10.99
CA ILE A 514 -17.19 -7.22 9.91
C ILE A 514 -18.07 -7.43 8.68
N THR A 515 -18.62 -6.36 8.13
CA THR A 515 -19.52 -6.41 6.97
C THR A 515 -18.76 -5.96 5.73
N ILE A 516 -18.76 -6.77 4.66
CA ILE A 516 -18.20 -6.33 3.38
C ILE A 516 -19.13 -5.24 2.80
N ASN A 517 -18.58 -4.10 2.37
CA ASN A 517 -19.33 -2.88 2.06
C ASN A 517 -20.26 -2.96 0.82
N SER A 518 -21.28 -2.08 0.78
CA SER A 518 -22.57 -2.30 0.09
C SER A 518 -22.75 -1.90 -1.37
N THR A 519 -21.89 -1.06 -1.94
CA THR A 519 -22.10 -0.61 -3.32
C THR A 519 -20.90 -0.79 -4.24
N GLY A 520 -19.74 -1.20 -3.70
CA GLY A 520 -18.56 -1.51 -4.50
C GLY A 520 -18.79 -2.64 -5.49
N THR A 521 -18.27 -2.48 -6.70
CA THR A 521 -18.40 -3.46 -7.80
C THR A 521 -17.08 -4.13 -8.18
N GLY A 522 -15.95 -3.70 -7.62
CA GLY A 522 -14.67 -4.39 -7.81
C GLY A 522 -14.62 -5.73 -7.06
N GLU A 523 -13.46 -6.34 -6.98
CA GLU A 523 -13.23 -7.62 -6.30
C GLU A 523 -12.39 -7.42 -5.03
N ILE A 524 -12.45 -8.40 -4.12
CA ILE A 524 -11.48 -8.52 -3.03
C ILE A 524 -10.60 -9.73 -3.36
N ASP A 525 -9.35 -9.45 -3.72
CA ASP A 525 -8.42 -10.45 -4.21
C ASP A 525 -7.38 -10.76 -3.13
N VAL A 526 -7.20 -12.05 -2.83
CA VAL A 526 -6.20 -12.49 -1.83
C VAL A 526 -5.30 -13.55 -2.41
N THR A 527 -4.08 -13.17 -2.76
CA THR A 527 -3.17 -14.02 -3.55
C THR A 527 -2.45 -15.11 -2.73
N ASN A 528 -2.52 -15.08 -1.39
CA ASN A 528 -1.96 -16.13 -0.54
C ASN A 528 -2.93 -16.63 0.54
N ASN A 529 -3.08 -15.95 1.68
CA ASN A 529 -3.93 -16.43 2.77
C ASN A 529 -5.05 -15.45 3.10
N PHE A 530 -6.29 -15.91 2.97
CA PHE A 530 -7.49 -15.28 3.51
C PHE A 530 -7.89 -16.01 4.80
N SER A 531 -7.77 -15.32 5.93
CA SER A 531 -7.92 -15.92 7.26
C SER A 531 -8.92 -15.17 8.14
N LEU A 532 -9.76 -15.94 8.84
CA LEU A 532 -10.56 -15.43 9.95
C LEU A 532 -9.99 -15.99 11.24
N THR A 533 -9.69 -15.10 12.19
CA THR A 533 -9.22 -15.45 13.52
C THR A 533 -10.06 -14.80 14.60
N ASN A 534 -9.94 -15.30 15.83
CA ASN A 534 -10.64 -14.77 16.97
C ASN A 534 -9.73 -14.88 18.20
N ASN A 535 -9.26 -13.74 18.69
CA ASN A 535 -8.51 -13.61 19.93
C ASN A 535 -9.39 -13.29 21.14
N SER A 536 -10.72 -13.39 20.99
CA SER A 536 -11.75 -13.05 21.98
C SER A 536 -12.83 -14.15 22.09
N THR A 537 -14.09 -13.85 21.73
CA THR A 537 -15.27 -14.71 21.91
C THR A 537 -15.71 -15.26 20.57
N SER A 538 -16.00 -14.40 19.59
CA SER A 538 -16.25 -14.81 18.21
C SER A 538 -16.03 -13.68 17.21
N LEU A 539 -15.91 -14.03 15.93
CA LEU A 539 -15.91 -13.09 14.81
C LEU A 539 -16.91 -13.58 13.75
N THR A 540 -17.69 -12.67 13.17
CA THR A 540 -18.43 -12.95 11.93
C THR A 540 -17.90 -12.05 10.81
N LEU A 541 -17.52 -12.63 9.68
CA LEU A 541 -17.37 -11.89 8.42
C LEU A 541 -18.63 -12.09 7.58
N ASP A 542 -19.35 -10.99 7.32
CA ASP A 542 -20.61 -10.99 6.59
C ASP A 542 -20.40 -10.48 5.15
N ASN A 543 -20.43 -11.40 4.19
CA ASN A 543 -20.46 -11.10 2.76
C ASN A 543 -21.84 -11.34 2.12
N GLU A 544 -22.87 -11.69 2.90
CA GLU A 544 -24.25 -11.88 2.41
C GLU A 544 -24.98 -10.55 2.28
N THR A 545 -24.78 -9.63 3.23
CA THR A 545 -25.54 -8.36 3.24
C THR A 545 -25.37 -7.57 1.94
N ASN A 546 -24.21 -7.71 1.27
CA ASN A 546 -23.80 -6.87 0.15
C ASN A 546 -23.19 -7.62 -1.04
N ASP A 547 -23.04 -8.94 -0.94
CA ASP A 547 -22.64 -9.82 -2.03
C ASP A 547 -21.42 -9.35 -2.85
N ARG A 548 -20.23 -9.32 -2.23
CA ARG A 548 -18.99 -9.00 -2.96
C ARG A 548 -18.33 -10.26 -3.52
N ILE A 549 -17.69 -10.13 -4.68
CA ILE A 549 -16.82 -11.18 -5.22
C ILE A 549 -15.59 -11.32 -4.31
N LEU A 550 -15.33 -12.56 -3.89
CA LEU A 550 -14.10 -12.95 -3.22
C LEU A 550 -13.33 -13.88 -4.15
N ASP A 551 -12.14 -13.47 -4.59
CA ASP A 551 -11.18 -14.33 -5.29
C ASP A 551 -9.95 -14.53 -4.39
N VAL A 552 -9.77 -15.75 -3.88
CA VAL A 552 -8.76 -16.01 -2.86
C VAL A 552 -7.95 -17.25 -3.17
N ALA A 553 -6.69 -17.27 -2.74
CA ALA A 553 -5.85 -18.45 -2.84
C ALA A 553 -6.21 -19.45 -1.74
N ASN A 554 -5.79 -19.24 -0.50
CA ASN A 554 -6.11 -20.15 0.60
C ASN A 554 -7.17 -19.56 1.52
N VAL A 555 -8.17 -20.35 1.89
CA VAL A 555 -9.22 -20.02 2.88
C VAL A 555 -8.91 -20.74 4.19
N SER A 556 -8.84 -19.98 5.29
CA SER A 556 -8.72 -20.51 6.65
C SER A 556 -9.75 -19.87 7.57
N ILE A 557 -10.81 -20.61 7.90
CA ILE A 557 -11.82 -20.18 8.87
C ILE A 557 -11.42 -20.72 10.25
N GLY A 558 -10.99 -19.85 11.15
CA GLY A 558 -10.51 -20.23 12.47
C GLY A 558 -11.62 -20.62 13.45
N ALA A 559 -11.27 -21.35 14.50
CA ALA A 559 -12.22 -21.75 15.54
C ALA A 559 -12.87 -20.52 16.21
N GLY A 560 -14.20 -20.58 16.39
CA GLY A 560 -14.99 -19.47 16.94
C GLY A 560 -15.19 -18.31 15.97
N THR A 561 -14.90 -18.50 14.68
CA THR A 561 -15.23 -17.53 13.62
C THR A 561 -16.31 -18.08 12.70
N THR A 562 -17.08 -17.19 12.08
CA THR A 562 -18.09 -17.51 11.09
C THR A 562 -17.81 -16.74 9.81
N LEU A 563 -17.66 -17.44 8.69
CA LEU A 563 -17.70 -16.84 7.35
C LEU A 563 -19.11 -16.99 6.78
N GLN A 564 -19.81 -15.89 6.61
CA GLN A 564 -21.09 -15.86 5.91
C GLN A 564 -20.85 -15.51 4.44
N ALA A 565 -21.03 -16.51 3.56
CA ALA A 565 -20.85 -16.35 2.13
C ALA A 565 -21.99 -15.56 1.48
N SER A 566 -21.69 -15.03 0.29
CA SER A 566 -22.64 -14.33 -0.56
C SER A 566 -23.65 -15.28 -1.21
N SER A 567 -24.87 -14.79 -1.43
CA SER A 567 -25.93 -15.49 -2.15
C SER A 567 -25.90 -15.28 -3.66
N THR A 568 -25.25 -14.21 -4.13
CA THR A 568 -25.30 -13.81 -5.55
C THR A 568 -23.93 -13.60 -6.21
N ALA A 569 -22.88 -13.30 -5.46
CA ALA A 569 -21.53 -13.10 -5.97
C ALA A 569 -20.72 -14.40 -6.01
N ALA A 570 -19.68 -14.40 -6.85
CA ALA A 570 -18.75 -15.51 -6.96
C ALA A 570 -17.83 -15.59 -5.76
N PHE A 571 -17.52 -16.81 -5.33
CA PHE A 571 -16.46 -17.10 -4.38
C PHE A 571 -15.49 -18.11 -4.99
N ASN A 572 -14.39 -17.61 -5.53
CA ASN A 572 -13.36 -18.41 -6.20
C ASN A 572 -12.22 -18.70 -5.22
N VAL A 573 -11.75 -19.94 -5.25
CA VAL A 573 -10.69 -20.43 -4.36
C VAL A 573 -9.68 -21.20 -5.19
N SER A 574 -8.49 -20.64 -5.36
CA SER A 574 -7.44 -21.21 -6.22
C SER A 574 -6.45 -22.11 -5.45
N GLY A 575 -6.49 -22.09 -4.12
CA GLY A 575 -5.65 -22.85 -3.19
C GLY A 575 -6.47 -23.69 -2.19
N ASN A 576 -5.96 -23.89 -0.97
CA ASN A 576 -6.57 -24.81 -0.01
C ASN A 576 -7.76 -24.21 0.73
N TRP A 577 -8.70 -25.06 1.12
CA TRP A 577 -9.83 -24.72 1.99
C TRP A 577 -9.72 -25.46 3.33
N ALA A 578 -9.70 -24.71 4.43
CA ALA A 578 -9.76 -25.23 5.78
C ALA A 578 -10.85 -24.52 6.59
N ASN A 579 -11.87 -25.27 7.04
CA ASN A 579 -12.89 -24.76 7.94
C ASN A 579 -12.78 -25.36 9.35
N ASN A 580 -12.21 -24.60 10.29
CA ASN A 580 -12.15 -24.96 11.71
C ASN A 580 -13.15 -24.14 12.56
N GLY A 581 -13.91 -23.24 11.95
CA GLY A 581 -15.01 -22.47 12.54
C GLY A 581 -16.34 -22.88 11.92
N ASP A 582 -17.18 -21.89 11.62
CA ASP A 582 -18.47 -22.06 10.94
C ASP A 582 -18.44 -21.43 9.53
N PHE A 583 -19.08 -22.08 8.56
CA PHE A 583 -19.28 -21.54 7.21
C PHE A 583 -20.77 -21.53 6.84
N THR A 584 -21.37 -20.35 6.82
CA THR A 584 -22.78 -20.20 6.40
C THR A 584 -22.84 -19.96 4.90
N ASP A 585 -23.53 -20.84 4.19
CA ASP A 585 -23.40 -21.07 2.75
C ASP A 585 -24.12 -20.06 1.84
N GLY A 586 -25.11 -19.33 2.38
CA GLY A 586 -25.98 -18.48 1.55
C GLY A 586 -26.67 -19.30 0.45
N THR A 587 -26.95 -18.68 -0.70
CA THR A 587 -27.42 -19.39 -1.91
C THR A 587 -26.42 -19.39 -3.07
N GLY A 588 -25.18 -18.93 -2.83
CA GLY A 588 -24.15 -18.75 -3.84
C GLY A 588 -23.44 -20.04 -4.29
N ILE A 589 -22.30 -19.86 -4.95
CA ILE A 589 -21.42 -20.91 -5.47
C ILE A 589 -20.00 -20.67 -4.95
N VAL A 590 -19.40 -21.72 -4.36
CA VAL A 590 -17.95 -21.80 -4.17
C VAL A 590 -17.35 -22.55 -5.34
N THR A 591 -16.34 -21.97 -5.98
CA THR A 591 -15.60 -22.58 -7.10
C THR A 591 -14.17 -22.88 -6.67
N LEU A 592 -13.76 -24.15 -6.74
CA LEU A 592 -12.37 -24.54 -6.60
C LEU A 592 -11.71 -24.53 -7.99
N ASP A 593 -10.93 -23.49 -8.27
CA ASP A 593 -10.40 -23.16 -9.61
C ASP A 593 -8.87 -23.19 -9.69
N GLY A 594 -8.24 -23.88 -8.75
CA GLY A 594 -6.79 -23.96 -8.65
C GLY A 594 -6.11 -24.59 -9.87
N THR A 595 -4.87 -24.20 -10.10
CA THR A 595 -3.97 -24.82 -11.08
C THR A 595 -2.96 -25.80 -10.44
N ALA A 596 -2.95 -25.85 -9.11
CA ALA A 596 -2.22 -26.81 -8.29
C ALA A 596 -3.21 -27.72 -7.54
N GLN A 597 -2.70 -28.77 -6.89
CA GLN A 597 -3.52 -29.63 -6.04
C GLN A 597 -4.16 -28.81 -4.90
N GLN A 598 -5.47 -28.92 -4.73
CA GLN A 598 -6.20 -28.28 -3.65
C GLN A 598 -6.62 -29.31 -2.60
N THR A 599 -6.55 -28.93 -1.34
CA THR A 599 -7.07 -29.73 -0.22
C THR A 599 -8.25 -29.01 0.43
N VAL A 600 -9.35 -29.73 0.61
CA VAL A 600 -10.55 -29.29 1.32
C VAL A 600 -10.63 -30.04 2.65
N SER A 601 -10.65 -29.32 3.75
CA SER A 601 -10.48 -29.88 5.10
C SER A 601 -11.32 -29.14 6.15
N GLY A 602 -11.41 -29.73 7.34
CA GLY A 602 -12.16 -29.17 8.46
C GLY A 602 -13.59 -29.71 8.56
N GLN A 603 -14.48 -28.92 9.16
CA GLN A 603 -15.90 -29.21 9.26
C GLN A 603 -16.62 -28.70 8.00
N LEU A 604 -17.29 -29.60 7.26
CA LEU A 604 -17.92 -29.28 5.96
C LEU A 604 -19.31 -29.93 5.82
N THR A 605 -19.90 -30.36 6.94
CA THR A 605 -21.15 -31.11 6.98
C THR A 605 -22.16 -30.44 7.89
N GLY A 606 -23.44 -30.53 7.55
CA GLY A 606 -24.51 -29.85 8.29
C GLY A 606 -24.78 -28.42 7.83
N ALA A 607 -25.89 -27.85 8.28
CA ALA A 607 -26.42 -26.58 7.76
C ALA A 607 -25.59 -25.34 8.11
N SER A 608 -24.58 -25.47 8.97
CA SER A 608 -23.70 -24.37 9.41
C SER A 608 -22.30 -24.45 8.81
N ASP A 609 -22.03 -25.44 7.95
CA ASP A 609 -20.68 -25.72 7.43
C ASP A 609 -20.61 -26.27 6.01
N ARG A 610 -21.74 -26.77 5.48
CA ARG A 610 -21.80 -27.32 4.11
C ARG A 610 -21.58 -26.22 3.08
N PHE A 611 -21.33 -26.62 1.84
CA PHE A 611 -21.45 -25.70 0.70
C PHE A 611 -22.92 -25.60 0.25
N ASN A 612 -23.33 -24.47 -0.33
CA ASN A 612 -24.62 -24.42 -1.01
C ASN A 612 -24.47 -25.07 -2.39
N ASN A 613 -23.76 -24.42 -3.32
CA ASN A 613 -23.26 -25.04 -4.53
C ASN A 613 -21.73 -25.11 -4.49
N LEU A 614 -21.18 -26.22 -4.98
CA LEU A 614 -19.74 -26.41 -5.10
C LEU A 614 -19.41 -26.75 -6.56
N THR A 615 -18.51 -25.99 -7.17
CA THR A 615 -18.04 -26.26 -8.54
C THR A 615 -16.54 -26.54 -8.51
N ILE A 616 -16.11 -27.56 -9.26
CA ILE A 616 -14.69 -27.86 -9.48
C ILE A 616 -14.32 -27.51 -10.91
N THR A 617 -13.49 -26.48 -11.05
CA THR A 617 -12.83 -26.10 -12.31
C THR A 617 -11.32 -26.32 -12.28
N ASN A 618 -10.80 -26.81 -11.15
CA ASN A 618 -9.39 -27.16 -11.01
C ASN A 618 -8.93 -28.05 -12.17
N ALA A 619 -7.95 -27.52 -12.90
CA ALA A 619 -7.35 -28.13 -14.09
C ALA A 619 -5.87 -28.49 -13.85
N SER A 620 -5.53 -28.81 -12.61
CA SER A 620 -4.15 -29.15 -12.26
C SER A 620 -3.69 -30.42 -12.99
N ALA A 621 -2.38 -30.59 -13.08
CA ALA A 621 -1.78 -31.85 -13.55
C ALA A 621 -1.49 -32.81 -12.39
N ALA A 622 -1.91 -32.47 -11.16
CA ALA A 622 -1.71 -33.31 -9.99
C ALA A 622 -2.59 -34.55 -10.05
N ASN A 623 -2.28 -35.55 -9.22
CA ASN A 623 -3.12 -36.73 -9.07
C ASN A 623 -3.17 -37.10 -7.59
N PRO A 624 -4.26 -36.77 -6.89
CA PRO A 624 -5.50 -36.11 -7.36
C PRO A 624 -5.36 -34.59 -7.58
N ASP A 625 -6.36 -33.97 -8.21
CA ASP A 625 -6.49 -32.50 -8.36
C ASP A 625 -7.06 -31.87 -7.09
N VAL A 626 -8.12 -32.46 -6.55
CA VAL A 626 -8.77 -32.01 -5.31
C VAL A 626 -8.83 -33.16 -4.32
N ILE A 627 -8.35 -32.91 -3.10
CA ILE A 627 -8.40 -33.84 -1.96
C ILE A 627 -9.43 -33.37 -0.95
N PHE A 628 -10.50 -34.14 -0.77
CA PHE A 628 -11.39 -34.00 0.38
C PHE A 628 -10.81 -34.76 1.57
N SER A 629 -10.14 -34.06 2.48
CA SER A 629 -9.60 -34.61 3.74
C SER A 629 -10.68 -34.78 4.82
N ALA A 630 -11.88 -34.28 4.58
CA ALA A 630 -13.07 -34.46 5.39
C ALA A 630 -14.28 -34.78 4.51
N ALA A 631 -15.32 -35.36 5.10
CA ALA A 631 -16.63 -35.47 4.46
C ALA A 631 -17.22 -34.08 4.23
N ALA A 632 -17.99 -33.90 3.16
CA ALA A 632 -18.62 -32.63 2.81
C ALA A 632 -20.06 -32.83 2.33
N ASP A 633 -20.90 -31.82 2.59
CA ASP A 633 -22.29 -31.77 2.14
C ASP A 633 -22.52 -30.63 1.15
N THR A 634 -23.57 -30.74 0.32
CA THR A 634 -24.12 -29.63 -0.47
C THR A 634 -25.63 -29.47 -0.32
N ALA A 635 -26.12 -28.23 -0.22
CA ALA A 635 -27.56 -27.92 -0.26
C ALA A 635 -28.13 -27.85 -1.68
N GLY A 636 -27.27 -27.54 -2.65
CA GLY A 636 -27.55 -27.41 -4.08
C GLY A 636 -26.76 -28.43 -4.89
N THR A 637 -26.02 -27.98 -5.90
CA THR A 637 -25.32 -28.87 -6.83
C THR A 637 -23.84 -28.95 -6.50
N PHE A 638 -23.31 -30.17 -6.47
CA PHE A 638 -21.89 -30.43 -6.63
C PHE A 638 -21.58 -30.72 -8.11
N LEU A 639 -20.91 -29.77 -8.77
CA LEU A 639 -20.58 -29.81 -10.18
C LEU A 639 -19.09 -30.11 -10.38
N ALA A 640 -18.78 -31.17 -11.11
CA ALA A 640 -17.45 -31.45 -11.62
C ALA A 640 -17.56 -31.83 -13.10
N ASN A 641 -17.36 -30.84 -13.97
CA ASN A 641 -17.48 -30.99 -15.43
C ASN A 641 -16.20 -30.64 -16.19
N THR A 642 -15.10 -30.46 -15.46
CA THR A 642 -13.80 -30.19 -16.06
C THR A 642 -13.16 -31.50 -16.51
N ALA A 643 -12.69 -31.49 -17.76
CA ALA A 643 -12.10 -32.65 -18.42
C ALA A 643 -10.93 -33.20 -17.59
N SER A 644 -10.97 -34.51 -17.31
CA SER A 644 -9.93 -35.26 -16.59
C SER A 644 -9.72 -34.90 -15.12
N THR A 645 -10.63 -34.12 -14.50
CA THR A 645 -10.53 -33.79 -13.07
C THR A 645 -10.51 -35.04 -12.19
N GLN A 646 -9.61 -35.08 -11.23
CA GLN A 646 -9.40 -36.18 -10.29
C GLN A 646 -9.74 -35.74 -8.87
N LEU A 647 -10.82 -36.31 -8.35
CA LEU A 647 -11.32 -36.06 -7.01
C LEU A 647 -10.97 -37.24 -6.10
N GLN A 648 -10.31 -36.95 -4.98
CA GLN A 648 -10.08 -37.91 -3.91
C GLN A 648 -11.02 -37.63 -2.73
N PHE A 649 -11.72 -38.66 -2.30
CA PHE A 649 -12.64 -38.66 -1.17
C PHE A 649 -12.03 -39.43 0.02
N LEU A 650 -12.28 -38.97 1.24
CA LEU A 650 -11.82 -39.63 2.45
C LEU A 650 -12.42 -41.04 2.56
N ALA A 651 -11.57 -42.05 2.67
CA ALA A 651 -11.96 -43.44 2.88
C ALA A 651 -12.87 -43.59 4.11
N GLY A 652 -14.04 -44.20 3.93
CA GLY A 652 -15.08 -44.35 4.96
C GLY A 652 -15.87 -43.07 5.27
N GLY A 653 -15.52 -41.93 4.67
CA GLY A 653 -16.28 -40.68 4.79
C GLY A 653 -17.65 -40.78 4.11
N THR A 654 -18.61 -39.98 4.56
CA THR A 654 -19.96 -39.93 4.01
C THR A 654 -20.28 -38.54 3.48
N TYR A 655 -20.44 -38.44 2.17
CA TYR A 655 -20.71 -37.19 1.46
C TYR A 655 -22.19 -37.10 1.14
N THR A 656 -22.86 -36.01 1.56
CA THR A 656 -24.31 -35.83 1.34
C THR A 656 -24.58 -34.66 0.42
N PHE A 657 -25.01 -34.93 -0.81
CA PHE A 657 -25.26 -33.90 -1.81
C PHE A 657 -26.75 -33.81 -2.16
N GLN A 658 -27.25 -32.59 -2.36
CA GLN A 658 -28.61 -32.43 -2.88
C GLN A 658 -28.66 -32.83 -4.36
N ASN A 659 -27.75 -32.33 -5.19
CA ASN A 659 -27.59 -32.75 -6.58
C ASN A 659 -26.11 -33.00 -6.90
N ILE A 660 -25.83 -33.92 -7.81
CA ILE A 660 -24.52 -34.07 -8.44
C ILE A 660 -24.62 -33.94 -9.96
N ASP A 661 -23.57 -33.38 -10.54
CA ASP A 661 -23.34 -33.42 -11.99
C ASP A 661 -21.86 -33.67 -12.24
N PHE A 662 -21.55 -34.91 -12.62
CA PHE A 662 -20.20 -35.36 -12.95
C PHE A 662 -20.14 -35.65 -14.43
N ASP A 663 -19.36 -34.86 -15.17
CA ASP A 663 -19.23 -35.00 -16.62
C ASP A 663 -17.84 -34.60 -17.14
N GLY A 664 -16.98 -35.59 -17.37
CA GLY A 664 -15.67 -35.39 -18.01
C GLY A 664 -15.71 -34.95 -19.47
N GLN A 665 -16.87 -34.64 -20.04
CA GLN A 665 -17.12 -34.16 -21.41
C GLN A 665 -16.91 -35.21 -22.52
N ALA A 666 -16.00 -36.17 -22.33
CA ALA A 666 -15.78 -37.28 -23.26
C ALA A 666 -15.20 -38.51 -22.55
N THR A 667 -15.33 -39.68 -23.19
CA THR A 667 -14.82 -40.97 -22.65
C THR A 667 -13.31 -40.99 -22.46
N GLY A 668 -12.56 -40.14 -23.16
CA GLY A 668 -11.11 -39.96 -23.01
C GLY A 668 -10.68 -38.99 -21.91
N THR A 669 -11.62 -38.24 -21.33
CA THR A 669 -11.36 -37.15 -20.38
C THR A 669 -12.22 -37.28 -19.13
N ARG A 670 -12.47 -38.51 -18.69
CA ARG A 670 -13.41 -38.78 -17.60
C ARG A 670 -13.05 -38.02 -16.31
N VAL A 671 -14.06 -37.63 -15.54
CA VAL A 671 -13.85 -37.25 -14.14
C VAL A 671 -13.54 -38.52 -13.34
N PHE A 672 -12.48 -38.49 -12.54
CA PHE A 672 -12.06 -39.62 -11.72
C PHE A 672 -12.49 -39.41 -10.27
N LEU A 673 -13.26 -40.35 -9.74
CA LEU A 673 -13.68 -40.38 -8.34
C LEU A 673 -12.93 -41.51 -7.64
N ARG A 674 -12.13 -41.19 -6.61
CA ARG A 674 -11.26 -42.14 -5.93
C ARG A 674 -11.37 -42.05 -4.41
N SER A 675 -11.32 -43.19 -3.73
CA SER A 675 -11.06 -43.22 -2.28
C SER A 675 -9.61 -42.84 -1.98
N SER A 676 -9.37 -42.24 -0.81
CA SER A 676 -8.05 -41.96 -0.27
C SER A 676 -7.29 -43.21 0.19
N SER A 677 -7.99 -44.36 0.31
CA SER A 677 -7.40 -45.67 0.60
C SER A 677 -7.96 -46.71 -0.36
N THR A 678 -7.08 -47.47 -1.00
CA THR A 678 -7.47 -48.60 -1.86
C THR A 678 -8.30 -49.61 -1.09
N ASP A 679 -9.27 -50.23 -1.76
CA ASP A 679 -10.19 -51.26 -1.23
C ASP A 679 -11.09 -50.79 -0.08
N THR A 680 -11.07 -49.50 0.28
CA THR A 680 -11.94 -48.93 1.32
C THR A 680 -12.89 -47.95 0.68
N GLN A 681 -14.19 -48.22 0.77
CA GLN A 681 -15.18 -47.39 0.11
C GLN A 681 -15.32 -46.01 0.76
N TRP A 682 -15.57 -44.97 -0.03
CA TRP A 682 -16.17 -43.72 0.41
C TRP A 682 -17.68 -43.77 0.12
N ASN A 683 -18.51 -43.14 0.97
CA ASN A 683 -19.96 -43.19 0.84
C ASN A 683 -20.50 -41.91 0.19
N ILE A 684 -21.45 -42.03 -0.72
CA ILE A 684 -22.14 -40.91 -1.37
C ILE A 684 -23.64 -41.06 -1.25
N ASN A 685 -24.29 -40.00 -0.75
CA ASN A 685 -25.74 -39.92 -0.61
C ASN A 685 -26.24 -38.74 -1.43
N VAL A 686 -27.03 -39.00 -2.48
CA VAL A 686 -27.58 -37.93 -3.33
C VAL A 686 -29.10 -37.93 -3.27
N ALA A 687 -29.70 -36.88 -2.74
CA ALA A 687 -31.16 -36.84 -2.53
C ALA A 687 -31.96 -36.44 -3.78
N GLY A 688 -31.39 -35.62 -4.65
CA GLY A 688 -32.01 -35.06 -5.84
C GLY A 688 -31.40 -35.62 -7.12
N THR A 689 -31.02 -34.74 -8.04
CA THR A 689 -30.53 -35.11 -9.38
C THR A 689 -29.16 -35.79 -9.30
N ARG A 690 -29.01 -36.88 -10.05
CA ARG A 690 -27.78 -37.69 -10.15
C ARG A 690 -27.34 -37.76 -11.61
N SER A 691 -26.77 -36.68 -12.11
CA SER A 691 -26.22 -36.64 -13.46
C SER A 691 -24.80 -37.20 -13.43
N VAL A 692 -24.58 -38.31 -14.12
CA VAL A 692 -23.24 -38.92 -14.24
C VAL A 692 -23.02 -39.35 -15.67
N SER A 693 -22.11 -38.68 -16.34
CA SER A 693 -21.60 -39.02 -17.67
C SER A 693 -20.07 -38.93 -17.64
N ASN A 694 -19.39 -39.61 -18.55
CA ASN A 694 -17.93 -39.56 -18.70
C ASN A 694 -17.21 -39.59 -17.34
N THR A 695 -17.57 -40.53 -16.46
CA THR A 695 -17.06 -40.60 -15.09
C THR A 695 -16.46 -41.98 -14.83
N ASP A 696 -15.28 -42.01 -14.21
CA ASP A 696 -14.62 -43.21 -13.74
C ASP A 696 -14.64 -43.21 -12.22
N VAL A 697 -15.33 -44.18 -11.62
CA VAL A 697 -15.46 -44.30 -10.16
C VAL A 697 -14.84 -45.59 -9.66
N ARG A 698 -14.17 -45.51 -8.51
CA ARG A 698 -13.61 -46.65 -7.78
C ARG A 698 -13.88 -46.49 -6.29
N ASP A 699 -14.07 -47.63 -5.62
CA ASP A 699 -14.18 -47.72 -4.16
C ASP A 699 -15.31 -46.80 -3.64
N SER A 700 -16.49 -46.80 -4.27
CA SER A 700 -17.63 -45.93 -3.88
C SER A 700 -18.84 -46.74 -3.40
N ASN A 701 -19.52 -46.28 -2.35
CA ASN A 701 -20.78 -46.85 -1.88
C ASN A 701 -21.91 -45.80 -1.96
N ALA A 702 -22.84 -45.99 -2.89
CA ALA A 702 -23.98 -45.10 -3.09
C ALA A 702 -25.29 -45.60 -2.43
N CYS A 703 -25.23 -46.65 -1.61
CA CYS A 703 -26.42 -47.34 -1.11
C CYS A 703 -27.20 -46.58 -0.03
N GLY A 704 -26.62 -45.53 0.56
CA GLY A 704 -27.22 -44.83 1.68
C GLY A 704 -28.44 -43.97 1.31
N GLN A 705 -28.66 -43.67 0.03
CA GLN A 705 -29.77 -42.84 -0.44
C GLN A 705 -30.38 -43.36 -1.75
N PRO A 706 -31.39 -44.23 -1.71
CA PRO A 706 -32.06 -44.77 -2.90
C PRO A 706 -32.72 -43.68 -3.78
N PRO A 707 -32.96 -43.92 -5.09
CA PRO A 707 -32.52 -45.09 -5.87
C PRO A 707 -30.99 -45.17 -6.03
N ASP A 708 -30.47 -46.16 -6.72
CA ASP A 708 -29.04 -46.25 -7.07
C ASP A 708 -28.62 -45.08 -8.00
N ILE A 709 -27.31 -44.83 -8.13
CA ILE A 709 -26.81 -43.86 -9.12
C ILE A 709 -26.79 -44.54 -10.50
N ASP A 710 -27.53 -43.97 -11.46
CA ASP A 710 -27.58 -44.45 -12.85
C ASP A 710 -26.33 -43.97 -13.61
N ALA A 711 -25.49 -44.91 -14.03
CA ALA A 711 -24.32 -44.70 -14.87
C ALA A 711 -24.38 -45.58 -16.15
N THR A 712 -25.59 -45.85 -16.65
CA THR A 712 -25.84 -46.74 -17.81
C THR A 712 -25.95 -46.01 -19.16
N ASP A 713 -25.19 -44.94 -19.35
CA ASP A 713 -25.24 -44.10 -20.57
C ASP A 713 -24.14 -44.42 -21.60
N GLY A 714 -23.37 -45.48 -21.38
CA GLY A 714 -22.25 -45.90 -22.23
C GLY A 714 -20.94 -45.16 -22.05
N THR A 715 -20.92 -44.07 -21.27
CA THR A 715 -19.75 -43.20 -21.19
C THR A 715 -18.93 -43.43 -19.92
N ASN A 716 -19.54 -43.98 -18.88
CA ASN A 716 -18.97 -44.20 -17.56
C ASN A 716 -18.08 -45.45 -17.47
N PHE A 717 -17.18 -45.50 -16.48
CA PHE A 717 -16.27 -46.62 -16.26
C PHE A 717 -16.30 -47.09 -14.80
N ASN A 718 -16.54 -48.39 -14.61
CA ASN A 718 -16.54 -49.05 -13.30
C ASN A 718 -15.14 -49.58 -12.98
N SER A 719 -14.35 -48.81 -12.22
CA SER A 719 -13.01 -49.23 -11.77
C SER A 719 -13.03 -50.21 -10.59
N THR A 720 -14.16 -50.91 -10.35
CA THR A 720 -14.41 -51.91 -9.30
C THR A 720 -14.67 -51.37 -7.89
N ASN A 721 -15.16 -52.23 -7.01
CA ASN A 721 -15.53 -51.95 -5.61
C ASN A 721 -16.58 -50.83 -5.44
N ASN A 722 -17.52 -50.76 -6.39
CA ASN A 722 -18.60 -49.77 -6.39
C ASN A 722 -19.95 -50.44 -6.08
N ASP A 723 -20.64 -49.98 -5.04
CA ASP A 723 -21.95 -50.50 -4.60
C ASP A 723 -23.07 -49.49 -4.85
N CYS A 724 -24.25 -49.98 -5.27
CA CYS A 724 -25.43 -49.18 -5.64
C CYS A 724 -25.16 -48.14 -6.74
N TRP A 725 -24.29 -48.53 -7.68
CA TRP A 725 -24.05 -47.89 -8.96
C TRP A 725 -24.54 -48.81 -10.07
N LEU A 726 -25.36 -48.29 -10.98
CA LEU A 726 -25.85 -49.05 -12.14
C LEU A 726 -24.91 -48.77 -13.32
N PHE A 727 -24.07 -49.73 -13.67
CA PHE A 727 -23.24 -49.68 -14.88
C PHE A 727 -23.81 -50.57 -15.96
N GLU A 728 -23.41 -50.30 -17.20
CA GLU A 728 -23.63 -51.22 -18.30
C GLU A 728 -22.92 -52.55 -18.11
N THR A 729 -23.61 -53.63 -18.50
CA THR A 729 -23.16 -55.01 -18.35
C THR A 729 -23.51 -55.79 -19.60
N LEU A 730 -22.58 -56.64 -20.04
CA LEU A 730 -22.79 -57.69 -21.02
C LEU A 730 -22.12 -58.96 -20.49
N THR A 731 -22.89 -60.04 -20.37
CA THR A 731 -22.38 -61.38 -20.06
C THR A 731 -22.65 -62.30 -21.24
N PHE A 732 -21.64 -63.06 -21.65
CA PHE A 732 -21.71 -64.04 -22.71
C PHE A 732 -21.09 -65.36 -22.25
N ALA A 733 -21.80 -66.47 -22.42
CA ALA A 733 -21.30 -67.81 -22.13
C ALA A 733 -21.64 -68.80 -23.26
N ILE A 734 -20.78 -69.80 -23.43
CA ILE A 734 -20.98 -70.95 -24.33
C ILE A 734 -20.91 -72.23 -23.51
N SER A 735 -21.87 -73.15 -23.69
CA SER A 735 -21.93 -74.38 -22.89
C SER A 735 -20.79 -75.34 -23.20
N ASP A 736 -20.44 -75.48 -24.49
CA ASP A 736 -19.41 -76.39 -24.97
C ASP A 736 -18.61 -75.73 -26.11
N ASN A 737 -17.30 -75.63 -25.94
CA ASN A 737 -16.40 -75.03 -26.94
C ASN A 737 -15.78 -76.05 -27.91
N ALA A 738 -16.14 -77.33 -27.76
CA ALA A 738 -15.80 -78.42 -28.65
C ALA A 738 -17.05 -79.27 -28.88
N ILE A 739 -17.45 -79.40 -30.13
CA ILE A 739 -18.59 -80.20 -30.56
C ILE A 739 -18.13 -81.11 -31.70
N GLY A 740 -18.89 -82.15 -32.01
CA GLY A 740 -18.51 -83.06 -33.08
C GLY A 740 -19.66 -83.88 -33.62
N PHE A 741 -19.47 -84.32 -34.86
CA PHE A 741 -20.44 -85.11 -35.62
C PHE A 741 -20.21 -86.62 -35.49
N GLY A 742 -19.18 -87.07 -34.76
CA GLY A 742 -18.72 -88.45 -34.83
C GLY A 742 -18.34 -88.87 -36.26
N ASP A 743 -18.64 -90.11 -36.62
CA ASP A 743 -18.47 -90.62 -37.98
C ASP A 743 -19.64 -90.18 -38.88
N LEU A 744 -19.36 -89.40 -39.92
CA LEU A 744 -20.35 -88.98 -40.91
C LEU A 744 -20.79 -90.15 -41.82
N SER A 745 -22.04 -90.10 -42.29
CA SER A 745 -22.62 -91.10 -43.20
C SER A 745 -23.16 -90.47 -44.47
N SER A 746 -22.93 -91.10 -45.62
CA SER A 746 -23.50 -90.63 -46.90
C SER A 746 -24.98 -91.00 -47.09
N SER A 747 -25.60 -91.70 -46.14
CA SER A 747 -27.00 -92.16 -46.25
C SER A 747 -28.00 -91.36 -45.42
N GLN A 748 -27.52 -90.47 -44.55
CA GLN A 748 -28.35 -89.67 -43.64
C GLN A 748 -27.60 -88.43 -43.16
N ALA A 749 -28.33 -87.39 -42.77
CA ALA A 749 -27.75 -86.24 -42.10
C ALA A 749 -27.28 -86.57 -40.70
N THR A 750 -26.25 -85.84 -40.25
CA THR A 750 -25.69 -85.96 -38.91
C THR A 750 -25.63 -84.59 -38.26
N TRP A 751 -26.05 -84.51 -36.99
CA TRP A 751 -25.96 -83.30 -36.20
C TRP A 751 -24.86 -83.39 -35.17
N ALA A 752 -24.19 -82.27 -34.89
CA ALA A 752 -23.15 -82.26 -33.88
C ALA A 752 -23.74 -82.35 -32.47
N THR A 753 -22.99 -82.94 -31.54
CA THR A 753 -23.30 -82.99 -30.11
C THR A 753 -22.11 -82.46 -29.30
N GLY A 754 -22.37 -81.94 -28.10
CA GLY A 754 -21.34 -81.43 -27.18
C GLY A 754 -20.34 -82.48 -26.68
N ASP A 755 -20.69 -83.77 -26.70
CA ASP A 755 -19.77 -84.87 -26.39
C ASP A 755 -18.91 -85.33 -27.58
N GLY A 756 -19.13 -84.73 -28.76
CA GLY A 756 -18.42 -85.05 -29.99
C GLY A 756 -18.87 -86.33 -30.70
N ALA A 757 -19.84 -87.07 -30.17
CA ALA A 757 -20.27 -88.36 -30.70
C ALA A 757 -21.17 -88.26 -31.95
N GLY A 758 -21.78 -87.09 -32.17
CA GLY A 758 -22.76 -86.87 -33.22
C GLY A 758 -24.12 -87.50 -32.94
N SER A 759 -25.14 -87.06 -33.66
CA SER A 759 -26.51 -87.55 -33.56
C SER A 759 -27.12 -87.80 -34.94
N ALA A 760 -27.87 -88.91 -35.05
CA ALA A 760 -28.69 -89.24 -36.22
C ALA A 760 -30.05 -88.52 -36.23
N SER A 761 -30.29 -87.62 -35.27
CA SER A 761 -31.51 -86.81 -35.18
C SER A 761 -31.15 -85.40 -34.71
N ALA A 762 -31.90 -84.42 -35.17
CA ALA A 762 -31.62 -83.02 -34.87
C ALA A 762 -31.53 -82.77 -33.35
N VAL A 763 -30.41 -82.18 -32.94
CA VAL A 763 -30.09 -81.87 -31.55
C VAL A 763 -29.19 -80.63 -31.54
N ALA A 764 -29.35 -79.78 -30.53
CA ALA A 764 -28.46 -78.65 -30.32
C ALA A 764 -27.10 -79.17 -29.86
N ALA A 765 -26.03 -78.67 -30.47
CA ALA A 765 -24.68 -79.10 -30.15
C ALA A 765 -24.16 -78.39 -28.89
N HIS A 766 -24.54 -77.13 -28.70
CA HIS A 766 -24.25 -76.32 -27.52
C HIS A 766 -25.26 -75.17 -27.41
N ASN A 767 -25.19 -74.45 -26.30
CA ASN A 767 -25.96 -73.23 -26.06
C ASN A 767 -25.06 -72.00 -25.95
N LEU A 768 -25.53 -70.88 -26.48
CA LEU A 768 -25.02 -69.54 -26.18
C LEU A 768 -25.95 -68.86 -25.19
N GLN A 769 -25.41 -68.18 -24.19
CA GLN A 769 -26.19 -67.43 -23.20
C GLN A 769 -25.77 -65.97 -23.19
N VAL A 770 -26.74 -65.07 -23.29
CA VAL A 770 -26.52 -63.62 -23.30
C VAL A 770 -27.39 -62.94 -22.23
N THR A 771 -26.75 -62.12 -21.40
CA THR A 771 -27.42 -61.20 -20.47
C THR A 771 -26.86 -59.82 -20.69
N THR A 772 -27.73 -58.81 -20.81
CA THR A 772 -27.30 -57.42 -20.95
C THR A 772 -28.32 -56.48 -20.33
N ASN A 773 -27.88 -55.36 -19.78
CA ASN A 773 -28.77 -54.26 -19.41
C ASN A 773 -28.76 -53.10 -20.44
N ALA A 774 -28.13 -53.31 -21.61
CA ALA A 774 -28.10 -52.35 -22.70
C ALA A 774 -29.50 -51.94 -23.18
N ARG A 775 -29.75 -50.63 -23.33
CA ARG A 775 -31.05 -50.11 -23.78
C ARG A 775 -31.35 -50.45 -25.24
N GLY A 776 -30.33 -50.63 -26.08
CA GLY A 776 -30.48 -51.10 -27.45
C GLY A 776 -30.44 -52.61 -27.60
N GLY A 777 -30.15 -53.38 -26.53
CA GLY A 777 -30.03 -54.84 -26.53
C GLY A 777 -28.67 -55.37 -26.97
N TYR A 778 -28.65 -56.34 -27.88
CA TYR A 778 -27.40 -56.95 -28.36
C TYR A 778 -27.53 -57.58 -29.75
N ILE A 779 -26.39 -57.84 -30.37
CA ILE A 779 -26.24 -58.55 -31.64
C ILE A 779 -25.31 -59.73 -31.43
N VAL A 780 -25.72 -60.91 -31.88
CA VAL A 780 -24.89 -62.13 -31.95
C VAL A 780 -24.48 -62.36 -33.39
N THR A 781 -23.17 -62.44 -33.62
CA THR A 781 -22.58 -62.79 -34.91
C THR A 781 -21.75 -64.05 -34.79
N TYR A 782 -21.54 -64.74 -35.92
CA TYR A 782 -20.50 -65.76 -36.03
C TYR A 782 -19.54 -65.45 -37.18
N ASN A 783 -18.35 -66.03 -37.13
CA ASN A 783 -17.42 -66.12 -38.26
C ASN A 783 -16.67 -67.46 -38.19
N GLY A 784 -16.60 -68.17 -39.30
CA GLY A 784 -15.83 -69.40 -39.42
C GLY A 784 -15.84 -69.95 -40.84
N SER A 785 -14.95 -70.89 -41.14
CA SER A 785 -14.90 -71.57 -42.44
C SER A 785 -15.84 -72.78 -42.46
N THR A 786 -16.02 -73.38 -43.63
CA THR A 786 -16.57 -74.73 -43.70
C THR A 786 -15.64 -75.78 -43.06
N LEU A 787 -16.13 -77.01 -42.92
CA LEU A 787 -15.37 -78.17 -42.47
C LEU A 787 -14.26 -78.53 -43.47
N THR A 788 -13.01 -78.66 -43.00
CA THR A 788 -11.85 -78.95 -43.84
C THR A 788 -11.00 -80.10 -43.32
N SER A 789 -10.42 -80.89 -44.24
CA SER A 789 -9.41 -81.92 -43.97
C SER A 789 -8.27 -81.75 -44.99
N GLY A 790 -7.21 -81.04 -44.61
CA GLY A 790 -6.13 -80.70 -45.56
C GLY A 790 -6.62 -79.69 -46.61
N SER A 791 -6.58 -80.05 -47.90
CA SER A 791 -7.14 -79.23 -48.99
C SER A 791 -8.61 -79.49 -49.27
N ASP A 792 -9.19 -80.52 -48.65
CA ASP A 792 -10.52 -81.02 -48.96
C ASP A 792 -11.54 -80.34 -48.03
N THR A 793 -12.72 -80.02 -48.57
CA THR A 793 -13.74 -79.19 -47.88
C THR A 793 -15.13 -79.79 -48.04
N ILE A 794 -15.97 -79.70 -47.03
CA ILE A 794 -17.42 -79.93 -47.19
C ILE A 794 -18.05 -78.63 -47.68
N THR A 795 -18.95 -78.66 -48.67
CA THR A 795 -19.56 -77.43 -49.19
C THR A 795 -20.49 -76.80 -48.14
N VAL A 796 -20.61 -75.48 -48.10
CA VAL A 796 -21.55 -74.81 -47.18
C VAL A 796 -23.01 -75.04 -47.60
N GLY A 797 -23.91 -75.20 -46.64
CA GLY A 797 -25.35 -75.28 -46.88
C GLY A 797 -26.05 -73.93 -46.83
N ASP A 798 -27.15 -73.80 -47.57
CA ASP A 798 -28.07 -72.66 -47.62
C ASP A 798 -29.46 -73.20 -48.00
N TRP A 799 -30.27 -73.50 -46.98
CA TRP A 799 -31.57 -74.13 -47.14
C TRP A 799 -32.65 -73.48 -46.28
N ASP A 800 -33.76 -73.15 -46.92
CA ASP A 800 -34.97 -72.68 -46.27
C ASP A 800 -35.97 -73.83 -46.10
N ASN A 801 -36.56 -73.96 -44.91
CA ASN A 801 -37.57 -74.95 -44.56
C ASN A 801 -37.15 -76.39 -44.92
N ASP A 802 -35.94 -76.79 -44.53
CA ASP A 802 -35.39 -78.13 -44.80
C ASP A 802 -34.87 -78.77 -43.51
N VAL A 803 -35.40 -79.96 -43.18
CA VAL A 803 -35.03 -80.67 -41.94
C VAL A 803 -33.66 -81.34 -42.00
N ASN A 804 -33.12 -81.67 -43.17
CA ASN A 804 -31.95 -82.54 -43.26
C ASN A 804 -31.02 -82.27 -44.45
N GLY A 805 -31.27 -81.22 -45.23
CA GLY A 805 -30.55 -80.95 -46.46
C GLY A 805 -30.68 -82.13 -47.44
N THR A 806 -29.63 -82.41 -48.20
CA THR A 806 -29.61 -83.53 -49.16
C THR A 806 -28.61 -84.61 -48.75
N PRO A 807 -29.01 -85.65 -47.99
CA PRO A 807 -28.13 -86.77 -47.69
C PRO A 807 -27.55 -87.40 -48.98
N GLY A 808 -26.21 -87.51 -49.02
CA GLY A 808 -25.47 -87.98 -50.21
C GLY A 808 -24.77 -86.88 -51.00
N THR A 809 -24.90 -85.61 -50.61
CA THR A 809 -24.07 -84.48 -51.05
C THR A 809 -23.22 -83.96 -49.88
N GLU A 810 -22.14 -83.22 -50.19
CA GLU A 810 -21.31 -82.56 -49.18
C GLU A 810 -21.94 -81.25 -48.76
N GLU A 811 -22.38 -81.17 -47.51
CA GLU A 811 -23.04 -79.96 -47.02
C GLU A 811 -22.77 -79.74 -45.53
N PHE A 812 -22.51 -78.50 -45.10
CA PHE A 812 -22.33 -78.12 -43.70
C PHE A 812 -22.97 -76.76 -43.43
N ALA A 813 -23.86 -76.69 -42.43
CA ALA A 813 -24.60 -75.48 -42.11
C ALA A 813 -24.93 -75.35 -40.62
N ILE A 814 -25.33 -74.15 -40.20
CA ILE A 814 -25.75 -73.85 -38.83
C ILE A 814 -27.20 -73.37 -38.79
N SER A 815 -27.87 -73.62 -37.66
CA SER A 815 -29.21 -73.13 -37.36
C SER A 815 -29.31 -72.79 -35.88
N VAL A 816 -30.23 -71.89 -35.53
CA VAL A 816 -30.31 -71.24 -34.22
C VAL A 816 -31.76 -71.24 -33.77
N ALA A 817 -32.03 -71.80 -32.59
CA ALA A 817 -33.26 -71.55 -31.85
C ALA A 817 -32.96 -70.61 -30.68
N THR A 818 -33.99 -69.92 -30.19
CA THR A 818 -33.92 -69.13 -28.97
C THR A 818 -35.06 -69.52 -28.02
N ASP A 819 -34.86 -69.34 -26.72
CA ASP A 819 -35.86 -69.64 -25.69
C ASP A 819 -36.71 -68.44 -25.24
N GLY A 820 -36.34 -67.22 -25.63
CA GLY A 820 -37.07 -65.98 -25.40
C GLY A 820 -37.51 -65.30 -26.70
N ASP A 821 -37.35 -63.98 -26.77
CA ASP A 821 -37.91 -63.11 -27.81
C ASP A 821 -36.88 -62.58 -28.82
N ALA A 822 -35.62 -63.02 -28.73
CA ALA A 822 -34.57 -62.65 -29.67
C ALA A 822 -34.97 -62.92 -31.14
N THR A 823 -34.71 -61.95 -32.00
CA THR A 823 -34.92 -62.09 -33.44
C THR A 823 -33.78 -62.89 -34.06
N ILE A 824 -34.07 -64.09 -34.55
CA ILE A 824 -33.13 -64.88 -35.36
C ILE A 824 -33.11 -64.37 -36.80
N ALA A 825 -31.92 -64.25 -37.38
CA ALA A 825 -31.75 -63.82 -38.76
C ALA A 825 -32.40 -64.82 -39.74
N ALA A 826 -32.96 -64.31 -40.84
CA ALA A 826 -33.49 -65.17 -41.91
C ALA A 826 -32.40 -66.09 -42.46
N GLY A 827 -32.73 -67.36 -42.75
CA GLY A 827 -31.77 -68.41 -43.16
C GLY A 827 -31.20 -69.22 -42.00
N TYR A 828 -31.36 -68.75 -40.75
CA TYR A 828 -30.77 -69.40 -39.56
C TYR A 828 -31.79 -69.90 -38.55
N ALA A 829 -33.10 -69.71 -38.77
CA ALA A 829 -34.11 -69.97 -37.76
C ALA A 829 -34.44 -71.46 -37.61
N TYR A 830 -34.17 -72.03 -36.43
CA TYR A 830 -34.62 -73.37 -36.06
C TYR A 830 -36.05 -73.32 -35.49
N ALA A 831 -37.06 -73.13 -36.35
CA ALA A 831 -38.47 -73.04 -35.95
C ALA A 831 -39.39 -73.78 -36.92
N GLY A 832 -40.25 -74.67 -36.41
CA GLY A 832 -41.11 -75.49 -37.27
C GLY A 832 -40.27 -76.44 -38.14
N THR A 833 -40.17 -76.13 -39.44
CA THR A 833 -39.16 -76.74 -40.33
C THR A 833 -37.96 -75.79 -40.37
N PRO A 834 -36.76 -76.22 -39.96
CA PRO A 834 -35.64 -75.32 -39.73
C PRO A 834 -35.04 -74.77 -41.04
N ASP A 835 -34.47 -73.58 -40.94
CA ASP A 835 -33.56 -73.00 -41.95
C ASP A 835 -32.11 -73.24 -41.50
N TYR A 836 -31.24 -73.58 -42.45
CA TYR A 836 -29.82 -73.86 -42.22
C TYR A 836 -28.97 -73.10 -43.22
N GLU A 837 -28.04 -72.29 -42.74
CA GLU A 837 -27.14 -71.52 -43.59
C GLU A 837 -25.73 -71.49 -43.00
N LEU A 838 -24.71 -71.41 -43.84
CA LEU A 838 -23.36 -71.02 -43.44
C LEU A 838 -22.69 -70.19 -44.54
N LEU A 839 -22.23 -68.99 -44.17
CA LEU A 839 -21.41 -68.13 -45.01
C LEU A 839 -19.96 -68.23 -44.54
N GLU A 840 -19.14 -68.94 -45.33
CA GLU A 840 -17.73 -69.15 -44.95
C GLU A 840 -16.94 -67.83 -44.89
N ASN A 841 -16.08 -67.72 -43.87
CA ASN A 841 -15.12 -66.62 -43.66
C ASN A 841 -15.76 -65.21 -43.66
N THR A 842 -17.05 -65.11 -43.32
CA THR A 842 -17.80 -63.85 -43.28
C THR A 842 -18.42 -63.68 -41.91
N THR A 843 -18.22 -62.51 -41.28
CA THR A 843 -18.91 -62.17 -40.02
C THR A 843 -20.39 -61.92 -40.31
N THR A 844 -21.25 -62.79 -39.81
CA THR A 844 -22.68 -62.78 -40.12
C THR A 844 -23.50 -62.71 -38.85
N THR A 845 -24.51 -61.83 -38.84
CA THR A 845 -25.49 -61.74 -37.75
C THR A 845 -26.43 -62.92 -37.81
N ILE A 846 -26.58 -63.63 -36.69
CA ILE A 846 -27.48 -64.77 -36.54
C ILE A 846 -28.62 -64.52 -35.57
N ALA A 847 -28.42 -63.60 -34.62
CA ALA A 847 -29.48 -63.18 -33.72
C ALA A 847 -29.27 -61.73 -33.27
N SER A 848 -30.36 -61.07 -32.91
CA SER A 848 -30.33 -59.76 -32.26
C SER A 848 -31.54 -59.59 -31.35
N GLU A 849 -31.38 -58.82 -30.29
CA GLU A 849 -32.49 -58.37 -29.45
C GLU A 849 -32.41 -56.85 -29.26
N THR A 850 -33.58 -56.23 -29.07
CA THR A 850 -33.75 -54.83 -28.70
C THR A 850 -34.10 -54.69 -27.22
N GLY A 851 -33.26 -53.97 -26.48
CA GLY A 851 -33.52 -53.65 -25.08
C GLY A 851 -32.89 -54.63 -24.08
N PRO A 852 -33.03 -54.33 -22.78
CA PRO A 852 -32.39 -55.10 -21.72
C PRO A 852 -32.89 -56.56 -21.67
N THR A 853 -31.97 -57.50 -21.51
CA THR A 853 -32.24 -58.95 -21.52
C THR A 853 -31.66 -59.59 -20.26
N ALA A 854 -32.53 -60.16 -19.42
CA ALA A 854 -32.11 -60.80 -18.17
C ALA A 854 -31.28 -62.08 -18.39
N LEU A 855 -31.70 -62.95 -19.30
CA LEU A 855 -30.95 -64.09 -19.81
C LEU A 855 -31.69 -64.62 -21.04
N GLU A 856 -31.02 -64.66 -22.19
CA GLU A 856 -31.48 -65.36 -23.39
C GLU A 856 -30.55 -66.53 -23.68
N THR A 857 -31.10 -67.70 -24.00
CA THR A 857 -30.35 -68.89 -24.38
C THR A 857 -30.62 -69.27 -25.84
N PHE A 858 -29.59 -69.19 -26.68
CA PHE A 858 -29.62 -69.68 -28.05
C PHE A 858 -29.14 -71.12 -28.12
N SER A 859 -29.97 -72.03 -28.64
CA SER A 859 -29.57 -73.40 -28.96
C SER A 859 -29.01 -73.46 -30.38
N ILE A 860 -27.73 -73.85 -30.53
CA ILE A 860 -27.05 -73.87 -31.82
C ILE A 860 -27.00 -75.29 -32.38
N TYR A 861 -27.54 -75.45 -33.58
CA TYR A 861 -27.58 -76.69 -34.33
C TYR A 861 -26.55 -76.63 -35.45
N TYR A 862 -25.83 -77.74 -35.64
CA TYR A 862 -24.91 -77.91 -36.75
C TYR A 862 -25.30 -79.17 -37.47
N ILE A 863 -25.35 -79.12 -38.80
CA ILE A 863 -25.69 -80.26 -39.65
C ILE A 863 -24.56 -80.49 -40.65
N ALA A 864 -24.23 -81.76 -40.89
CA ALA A 864 -23.30 -82.17 -41.93
C ALA A 864 -23.84 -83.37 -42.72
N ASN A 865 -23.79 -83.24 -44.05
CA ASN A 865 -24.00 -84.32 -45.03
C ASN A 865 -22.69 -84.56 -45.78
N ILE A 866 -22.46 -85.81 -46.20
CA ILE A 866 -21.33 -86.18 -47.06
C ILE A 866 -21.80 -86.99 -48.27
N ALA A 867 -21.00 -86.98 -49.33
CA ALA A 867 -21.20 -87.86 -50.49
C ALA A 867 -20.42 -89.17 -50.32
N SER A 868 -20.81 -90.20 -51.08
CA SER A 868 -20.03 -91.46 -51.13
C SER A 868 -18.60 -91.28 -51.69
N ILE A 869 -18.32 -90.12 -52.29
CA ILE A 869 -17.02 -89.76 -52.88
C ILE A 869 -16.22 -88.78 -52.01
N THR A 870 -16.77 -88.28 -50.91
CA THR A 870 -16.07 -87.38 -49.98
C THR A 870 -14.79 -88.04 -49.48
N GLU A 871 -13.69 -87.31 -49.52
CA GLU A 871 -12.38 -87.83 -49.15
C GLU A 871 -12.36 -88.29 -47.68
N SER A 872 -11.63 -89.38 -47.41
CA SER A 872 -11.52 -89.88 -46.04
C SER A 872 -10.54 -89.02 -45.25
N GLY A 873 -11.00 -88.43 -44.14
CA GLY A 873 -10.17 -87.62 -43.27
C GLY A 873 -10.92 -87.11 -42.04
N ASN A 874 -10.19 -86.46 -41.13
CA ASN A 874 -10.79 -85.78 -39.99
C ASN A 874 -11.08 -84.34 -40.40
N TYR A 875 -12.35 -84.04 -40.68
CA TYR A 875 -12.77 -82.69 -41.02
C TYR A 875 -12.99 -81.87 -39.76
N SER A 876 -12.49 -80.64 -39.75
CA SER A 876 -12.69 -79.71 -38.64
C SER A 876 -12.81 -78.28 -39.13
N THR A 877 -13.47 -77.46 -38.32
CA THR A 877 -13.54 -76.01 -38.49
C THR A 877 -13.61 -75.36 -37.11
N SER A 878 -13.39 -74.04 -37.05
CA SER A 878 -13.62 -73.23 -35.86
C SER A 878 -14.64 -72.15 -36.19
N ILE A 879 -15.71 -72.10 -35.39
CA ILE A 879 -16.73 -71.04 -35.47
C ILE A 879 -16.54 -70.13 -34.25
N THR A 880 -16.28 -68.85 -34.50
CA THR A 880 -16.16 -67.82 -33.46
C THR A 880 -17.48 -67.08 -33.33
N TYR A 881 -18.04 -67.04 -32.12
CA TYR A 881 -19.22 -66.24 -31.80
C TYR A 881 -18.80 -64.93 -31.13
N ILE A 882 -19.39 -63.82 -31.56
CA ILE A 882 -19.17 -62.49 -30.98
C ILE A 882 -20.53 -61.93 -30.60
N VAL A 883 -20.66 -61.54 -29.33
CA VAL A 883 -21.82 -60.80 -28.84
C VAL A 883 -21.40 -59.35 -28.61
N THR A 884 -22.16 -58.44 -29.20
CA THR A 884 -21.96 -57.00 -29.08
C THR A 884 -23.23 -56.40 -28.53
N SER A 885 -23.19 -55.85 -27.32
CA SER A 885 -24.28 -55.04 -26.79
C SER A 885 -24.40 -53.71 -27.54
N THR A 886 -25.62 -53.24 -27.68
CA THR A 886 -25.97 -51.94 -28.29
C THR A 886 -26.35 -50.99 -27.17
N PHE A 887 -25.32 -50.46 -26.52
CA PHE A 887 -25.43 -49.51 -25.41
C PHE A 887 -25.96 -48.14 -25.85
#